data_AF-A0A353G769-F1
#
_entry.id   AF-A0A353G769-F1
#
_cell.length_a   1.000
_cell.length_b   1.000
_cell.length_c   1.000
_cell.angle_alpha   90.00
_cell.angle_beta   90.00
_cell.angle_gamma   90.00
#
_symmetry.space_group_name_H-M   'P 1'
#
loop_
_entity.id
_entity.type
_entity.pdbx_description
1 polymer ?
#
loop_
_entity_poly.entity_id
_entity_poly.type
_entity_poly.pdbx_seq_one_letter_code
_entity_poly.pdbx_strand_id
1 'polypeptide(L)'
;MKNRAGWLALGVLAIATVLVVFFVLPHMRAGNQTAQKPLAPVQQPETATPQPDPVATANDAASAKMKRLSADAEKSITTLQQLFADQKTPAVDVYAASRLAAITALKALADMDVPANIEANLSDSMGKAKVAAAKTLQLLIKLPSSPQDAASMIINIGRVFHGEPELAVQNDGKPKFDVLRVEKDGSTVIAGNAAPGSKLDVIDGNKTISSTTVSPNGDFAIVLDQPLKAGDHTLDLQATAKDGTVVKSQEQATVSVPENKDGDVLAMVSKPGEASRLMSAPEHVNGDKQARVPADTAVATPAVAPATPPAVAPTEQLQITAVELEGDKIFVAGTAPKGRNVTAYVDGKSIGSSDVDQKGHFVVEGEMAISVGQHIIAVDLKDANGKVTLRASVPFNRPAGDQVSVVAPEKQAPSAGGPGSPAAVDNNLFERQRDTLAKSFALLSNLFADGKVPTLESLAASRSALEFALKAVADFRPTPTINEADTSFMLRMAGNAGKAQDALKKIEPASLNSMAAALPTLEKLVQAALEPMPNGNQLAAATAPVQTDPSAPPTISQAPLQESNNTVIIRRGDTLWQISRRVYGQGVRYTTIYMANAEQITNPDLIEPGQTFAVPDKSLPDDQAEAIHRKWVLEHKH
;
A
#
# COMPACT_ATOMS: atom_id res chain seq x y z
N MET A 1 -20.23 -37.01 28.56
CA MET A 1 -19.56 -35.75 28.17
C MET A 1 -20.05 -34.62 29.08
N LYS A 2 -19.22 -34.18 30.03
CA LYS A 2 -19.24 -32.87 30.71
C LYS A 2 -18.26 -32.92 31.91
N ASN A 3 -17.51 -31.83 32.10
CA ASN A 3 -16.65 -31.51 33.24
C ASN A 3 -15.16 -31.93 33.16
N ARG A 4 -14.43 -31.44 32.15
CA ARG A 4 -12.95 -31.37 32.17
C ARG A 4 -12.39 -30.01 32.66
N ALA A 5 -13.26 -29.05 32.96
CA ALA A 5 -12.86 -27.73 33.46
C ALA A 5 -12.57 -27.69 34.98
N GLY A 6 -13.03 -28.67 35.75
CA GLY A 6 -12.84 -28.70 37.22
C GLY A 6 -11.45 -29.18 37.68
N TRP A 7 -10.69 -29.89 36.83
CA TRP A 7 -9.38 -30.45 37.19
C TRP A 7 -8.21 -29.53 36.83
N LEU A 8 -8.42 -28.54 35.94
CA LEU A 8 -7.40 -27.56 35.55
C LEU A 8 -7.22 -26.43 36.59
N ALA A 9 -8.24 -26.15 37.41
CA ALA A 9 -8.14 -25.13 38.47
C ALA A 9 -7.34 -25.60 39.71
N LEU A 10 -7.23 -26.91 39.94
CA LEU A 10 -6.47 -27.47 41.08
C LEU A 10 -4.98 -27.67 40.76
N GLY A 11 -4.62 -27.84 39.48
CA GLY A 11 -3.22 -27.98 39.05
C GLY A 11 -2.42 -26.66 39.05
N VAL A 12 -3.09 -25.54 38.78
CA VAL A 12 -2.44 -24.21 38.73
C VAL A 12 -2.15 -23.66 40.14
N LEU A 13 -2.93 -24.07 41.16
CA LEU A 13 -2.73 -23.62 42.55
C LEU A 13 -1.55 -24.31 43.25
N ALA A 14 -1.15 -25.52 42.82
CA ALA A 14 -0.03 -26.26 43.42
C ALA A 14 1.35 -25.78 42.94
N ILE A 15 1.43 -25.08 41.81
CA ILE A 15 2.69 -24.57 41.25
C ILE A 15 3.05 -23.18 41.82
N ALA A 16 2.07 -22.44 42.36
CA ALA A 16 2.28 -21.12 42.96
C ALA A 16 2.88 -21.18 44.38
N THR A 17 2.84 -22.32 45.07
CA THR A 17 3.31 -22.44 46.46
C THR A 17 4.80 -22.77 46.60
N VAL A 18 5.50 -23.10 45.51
CA VAL A 18 6.91 -23.53 45.54
C VAL A 18 7.91 -22.39 45.29
N LEU A 19 7.45 -21.18 44.94
CA LEU A 19 8.34 -20.08 44.52
C LEU A 19 8.45 -18.87 45.49
N VAL A 20 8.00 -18.97 46.75
CA VAL A 20 8.01 -17.82 47.69
C VAL A 20 8.88 -18.00 48.96
N VAL A 21 9.71 -19.05 49.06
CA VAL A 21 10.60 -19.20 50.23
C VAL A 21 12.05 -19.33 49.77
N PHE A 22 12.93 -18.48 50.32
CA PHE A 22 14.39 -18.35 50.14
C PHE A 22 14.90 -17.23 49.21
N PHE A 23 14.91 -15.98 49.72
CA PHE A 23 16.18 -15.35 50.13
C PHE A 23 15.93 -14.11 51.00
N VAL A 24 16.53 -14.13 52.20
CA VAL A 24 16.35 -13.19 53.31
C VAL A 24 17.51 -12.18 53.35
N LEU A 25 17.18 -10.91 53.58
CA LEU A 25 18.11 -9.81 53.88
C LEU A 25 18.85 -9.98 55.23
N PRO A 26 20.10 -9.49 55.35
CA PRO A 26 20.82 -9.48 56.62
C PRO A 26 20.36 -8.34 57.53
N HIS A 27 20.21 -8.68 58.82
CA HIS A 27 19.74 -7.84 59.91
C HIS A 27 20.77 -6.78 60.35
N MET A 28 20.29 -5.57 60.65
CA MET A 28 21.03 -4.57 61.44
C MET A 28 20.84 -4.80 62.94
N ARG A 29 21.94 -4.58 63.65
CA ARG A 29 22.21 -4.82 65.07
C ARG A 29 21.62 -3.74 65.97
N ALA A 30 21.22 -4.13 67.17
CA ALA A 30 21.33 -3.31 68.36
C ALA A 30 21.99 -4.15 69.47
N GLY A 31 23.10 -3.65 70.01
CA GLY A 31 23.75 -4.18 71.20
C GLY A 31 24.12 -3.03 72.12
N ASN A 32 23.78 -3.14 73.40
CA ASN A 32 24.70 -3.05 74.54
C ASN A 32 23.95 -2.83 75.85
N GLN A 33 24.18 -3.75 76.80
CA GLN A 33 24.73 -3.58 78.15
C GLN A 33 24.97 -5.02 78.64
N THR A 34 26.11 -5.47 79.15
CA THR A 34 27.14 -4.83 79.95
C THR A 34 28.41 -5.71 79.89
N ALA A 35 29.57 -5.12 80.19
CA ALA A 35 30.91 -5.71 80.05
C ALA A 35 31.17 -6.98 80.89
N GLN A 36 31.93 -7.92 80.31
CA GLN A 36 33.21 -8.45 80.82
C GLN A 36 33.78 -9.54 79.87
N LYS A 37 35.11 -9.52 79.70
CA LYS A 37 35.99 -10.39 78.87
C LYS A 37 36.94 -11.14 79.86
N PRO A 38 37.68 -12.24 79.56
CA PRO A 38 37.95 -13.03 78.32
C PRO A 38 37.72 -14.56 78.50
N LEU A 39 37.75 -15.41 77.45
CA LEU A 39 38.91 -16.14 76.89
C LEU A 39 38.41 -17.07 75.77
N ALA A 40 39.25 -17.36 74.77
CA ALA A 40 39.05 -18.37 73.70
C ALA A 40 40.17 -19.43 73.80
N PRO A 41 40.24 -20.53 73.00
CA PRO A 41 39.23 -21.35 72.30
C PRO A 41 39.45 -22.89 72.52
N VAL A 42 38.56 -23.77 72.05
CA VAL A 42 38.95 -25.10 71.53
C VAL A 42 38.12 -25.42 70.28
N GLN A 43 38.80 -25.63 69.16
CA GLN A 43 38.24 -26.09 67.88
C GLN A 43 38.22 -27.63 67.84
N GLN A 44 37.18 -28.19 67.21
CA GLN A 44 37.19 -29.52 66.61
C GLN A 44 36.65 -29.42 65.17
N PRO A 45 37.20 -30.17 64.21
CA PRO A 45 37.15 -29.82 62.79
C PRO A 45 35.89 -30.33 62.08
N GLU A 46 35.34 -29.49 61.19
CA GLU A 46 34.28 -29.84 60.24
C GLU A 46 34.86 -30.58 59.02
N THR A 47 34.19 -31.67 58.62
CA THR A 47 34.34 -32.29 57.31
C THR A 47 33.53 -31.51 56.27
N ALA A 48 34.21 -30.94 55.27
CA ALA A 48 33.61 -30.16 54.18
C ALA A 48 32.84 -31.04 53.19
N THR A 49 31.67 -30.57 52.76
CA THR A 49 30.93 -31.05 51.58
C THR A 49 31.51 -30.43 50.31
N PRO A 50 31.52 -31.12 49.14
CA PRO A 50 32.16 -30.61 47.93
C PRO A 50 31.33 -29.49 47.28
N GLN A 51 31.98 -28.37 46.97
CA GLN A 51 31.44 -27.28 46.17
C GLN A 51 31.42 -27.66 44.67
N PRO A 52 30.36 -27.37 43.88
CA PRO A 52 30.32 -27.75 42.48
C PRO A 52 31.35 -27.00 41.62
N ASP A 53 31.93 -27.71 40.65
CA ASP A 53 32.97 -27.19 39.76
C ASP A 53 32.45 -26.06 38.86
N PRO A 54 33.04 -24.85 38.91
CA PRO A 54 32.54 -23.67 38.17
C PRO A 54 32.61 -23.81 36.64
N VAL A 55 33.46 -24.70 36.12
CA VAL A 55 33.57 -24.99 34.68
C VAL A 55 32.37 -25.80 34.17
N ALA A 56 31.88 -26.76 34.97
CA ALA A 56 30.71 -27.57 34.60
C ALA A 56 29.46 -26.70 34.43
N THR A 57 29.24 -25.74 35.34
CA THR A 57 28.11 -24.80 35.25
C THR A 57 28.21 -23.86 34.04
N ALA A 58 29.42 -23.46 33.64
CA ALA A 58 29.63 -22.63 32.45
C ALA A 58 29.35 -23.38 31.14
N ASN A 59 29.77 -24.65 31.06
CA ASN A 59 29.48 -25.53 29.92
C ASN A 59 27.98 -25.76 29.76
N ASP A 60 27.27 -26.03 30.86
CA ASP A 60 25.83 -26.25 30.85
C ASP A 60 25.06 -25.02 30.37
N ALA A 61 25.43 -23.83 30.87
CA ALA A 61 24.81 -22.57 30.46
C ALA A 61 25.06 -22.23 28.98
N ALA A 62 26.29 -22.40 28.50
CA ALA A 62 26.65 -22.16 27.11
C ALA A 62 25.93 -23.14 26.15
N SER A 63 25.89 -24.42 26.51
CA SER A 63 25.17 -25.46 25.76
C SER A 63 23.67 -25.19 25.70
N ALA A 64 23.05 -24.78 26.82
CA ALA A 64 21.64 -24.44 26.87
C ALA A 64 21.30 -23.20 26.02
N LYS A 65 22.14 -22.16 26.04
CA LYS A 65 21.95 -20.95 25.23
C LYS A 65 22.04 -21.25 23.74
N MET A 66 23.06 -21.99 23.31
CA MET A 66 23.22 -22.41 21.92
C MET A 66 22.00 -23.22 21.44
N LYS A 67 21.57 -24.24 22.20
CA LYS A 67 20.41 -25.07 21.85
C LYS A 67 19.14 -24.24 21.66
N ARG A 68 18.90 -23.26 22.54
CA ARG A 68 17.73 -22.37 22.44
C ARG A 68 17.77 -21.53 21.17
N LEU A 69 18.88 -20.83 20.92
CA LEU A 69 19.01 -19.96 19.75
C LEU A 69 18.95 -20.74 18.43
N SER A 70 19.56 -21.93 18.39
CA SER A 70 19.45 -22.82 17.24
C SER A 70 18.01 -23.27 16.98
N ALA A 71 17.26 -23.63 18.04
CA ALA A 71 15.86 -24.03 17.91
C ALA A 71 14.96 -22.87 17.43
N ASP A 72 15.21 -21.64 17.91
CA ASP A 72 14.46 -20.45 17.49
C ASP A 72 14.73 -20.12 16.01
N ALA A 73 15.99 -20.23 15.57
CA ALA A 73 16.37 -20.03 14.17
C ALA A 73 15.76 -21.10 13.25
N GLU A 74 15.86 -22.38 13.64
CA GLU A 74 15.29 -23.51 12.90
C GLU A 74 13.78 -23.40 12.76
N LYS A 75 13.08 -23.05 13.84
CA LYS A 75 11.64 -22.82 13.82
C LYS A 75 11.25 -21.70 12.86
N SER A 76 12.00 -20.60 12.86
CA SER A 76 11.71 -19.44 12.01
C SER A 76 11.97 -19.74 10.53
N ILE A 77 13.05 -20.45 10.21
CA ILE A 77 13.35 -20.93 8.86
C ILE A 77 12.27 -21.90 8.38
N THR A 78 11.88 -22.86 9.22
CA THR A 78 10.84 -23.84 8.89
C THR A 78 9.51 -23.15 8.60
N THR A 79 9.14 -22.16 9.43
CA THR A 79 7.93 -21.36 9.22
C THR A 79 7.97 -20.66 7.86
N LEU A 80 9.10 -20.02 7.53
CA LEU A 80 9.29 -19.38 6.22
C LEU A 80 9.18 -20.38 5.06
N GLN A 81 9.80 -21.55 5.17
CA GLN A 81 9.74 -22.58 4.13
C GLN A 81 8.34 -23.15 3.93
N GLN A 82 7.58 -23.34 5.02
CA GLN A 82 6.21 -23.85 4.98
C GLN A 82 5.24 -22.91 4.27
N LEU A 83 5.51 -21.60 4.24
CA LEU A 83 4.71 -20.65 3.44
C LEU A 83 4.73 -20.97 1.95
N PHE A 84 5.78 -21.64 1.46
CA PHE A 84 5.99 -22.02 0.06
C PHE A 84 5.70 -23.49 -0.22
N ALA A 85 5.15 -24.23 0.76
CA ALA A 85 4.75 -25.61 0.55
C ALA A 85 3.66 -25.71 -0.54
N ASP A 86 3.63 -26.85 -1.24
CA ASP A 86 2.67 -27.13 -2.32
C ASP A 86 2.70 -26.15 -3.51
N GLN A 87 3.84 -25.49 -3.77
CA GLN A 87 3.99 -24.44 -4.81
C GLN A 87 3.06 -23.24 -4.62
N LYS A 88 2.60 -22.99 -3.39
CA LYS A 88 1.79 -21.81 -3.08
C LYS A 88 2.66 -20.58 -2.94
N THR A 89 2.15 -19.46 -3.43
CA THR A 89 2.74 -18.14 -3.19
C THR A 89 2.05 -17.51 -1.98
N PRO A 90 2.75 -17.25 -0.87
CA PRO A 90 2.15 -16.57 0.28
C PRO A 90 1.83 -15.10 -0.04
N ALA A 91 0.94 -14.50 0.76
CA ALA A 91 0.72 -13.06 0.72
C ALA A 91 2.01 -12.30 1.08
N VAL A 92 2.20 -11.12 0.47
CA VAL A 92 3.46 -10.35 0.54
C VAL A 92 3.78 -9.93 1.97
N ASP A 93 2.78 -9.52 2.74
CA ASP A 93 2.88 -9.14 4.15
C ASP A 93 3.26 -10.34 5.04
N VAL A 94 2.65 -11.51 4.80
CA VAL A 94 2.97 -12.75 5.53
C VAL A 94 4.40 -13.20 5.23
N TYR A 95 4.81 -13.16 3.96
CA TYR A 95 6.19 -13.45 3.56
C TYR A 95 7.19 -12.49 4.20
N ALA A 96 6.94 -11.18 4.14
CA ALA A 96 7.80 -10.17 4.73
C ALA A 96 7.95 -10.36 6.25
N ALA A 97 6.84 -10.64 6.95
CA ALA A 97 6.84 -10.91 8.39
C ALA A 97 7.64 -12.17 8.75
N SER A 98 7.43 -13.29 8.04
CA SER A 98 8.18 -14.53 8.29
C SER A 98 9.66 -14.42 7.93
N ARG A 99 9.99 -13.70 6.85
CA ARG A 99 11.38 -13.40 6.49
C ARG A 99 12.06 -12.58 7.59
N LEU A 100 11.42 -11.53 8.09
CA LEU A 100 11.95 -10.70 9.18
C LEU A 100 12.14 -11.50 10.47
N ALA A 101 11.21 -12.40 10.81
CA ALA A 101 11.34 -13.28 11.96
C ALA A 101 12.57 -14.21 11.84
N ALA A 102 12.79 -14.81 10.66
CA ALA A 102 13.96 -15.63 10.39
C ALA A 102 15.28 -14.83 10.45
N ILE A 103 15.31 -13.61 9.90
CA ILE A 103 16.48 -12.70 10.02
C ILE A 103 16.80 -12.45 11.49
N THR A 104 15.78 -12.14 12.30
CA THR A 104 15.95 -11.80 13.72
C THR A 104 16.50 -12.98 14.52
N ALA A 105 15.95 -14.17 14.32
CA ALA A 105 16.41 -15.38 15.01
C ALA A 105 17.84 -15.79 14.60
N LEU A 106 18.14 -15.74 13.30
CA LEU A 106 19.49 -16.03 12.79
C LEU A 106 20.53 -15.02 13.28
N LYS A 107 20.17 -13.73 13.34
CA LYS A 107 21.05 -12.70 13.89
C LYS A 107 21.37 -12.94 15.36
N ALA A 108 20.38 -13.32 16.18
CA ALA A 108 20.63 -13.65 17.59
C ALA A 108 21.58 -14.85 17.75
N LEU A 109 21.49 -15.86 16.88
CA LEU A 109 22.41 -17.00 16.87
C LEU A 109 23.81 -16.61 16.37
N ALA A 110 23.90 -15.79 15.31
CA ALA A 110 25.16 -15.31 14.75
C ALA A 110 25.93 -14.37 15.70
N ASP A 111 25.21 -13.57 16.49
CA ASP A 111 25.77 -12.61 17.45
C ASP A 111 26.04 -13.25 18.83
N MET A 112 25.81 -14.56 19.00
CA MET A 112 26.02 -15.26 20.27
C MET A 112 27.48 -15.22 20.75
N ASP A 113 27.72 -14.75 21.97
CA ASP A 113 29.06 -14.80 22.59
C ASP A 113 29.51 -16.22 22.90
N VAL A 114 30.80 -16.50 22.66
CA VAL A 114 31.46 -17.77 23.00
C VAL A 114 32.37 -17.54 24.21
N PRO A 115 32.06 -18.11 25.39
CA PRO A 115 32.90 -17.96 26.58
C PRO A 115 34.30 -18.54 26.38
N ALA A 116 35.32 -17.97 27.02
CA ALA A 116 36.71 -18.43 26.90
C ALA A 116 37.04 -19.67 27.77
N ASN A 117 36.18 -20.00 28.74
CA ASN A 117 36.42 -21.01 29.78
C ASN A 117 35.50 -22.23 29.67
N ILE A 118 35.13 -22.61 28.45
CA ILE A 118 34.32 -23.81 28.15
C ILE A 118 35.15 -24.88 27.44
N GLU A 119 34.61 -26.10 27.37
CA GLU A 119 35.24 -27.20 26.63
C GLU A 119 35.44 -26.84 25.14
N ALA A 120 36.58 -27.29 24.56
CA ALA A 120 36.98 -26.96 23.20
C ALA A 120 35.97 -27.44 22.14
N ASN A 121 35.40 -28.64 22.30
CA ASN A 121 34.36 -29.19 21.43
C ASN A 121 33.07 -28.34 21.44
N LEU A 122 32.69 -27.78 22.58
CA LEU A 122 31.52 -26.92 22.74
C LEU A 122 31.79 -25.56 22.09
N SER A 123 32.98 -25.00 22.33
CA SER A 123 33.44 -23.77 21.67
C SER A 123 33.42 -23.89 20.15
N ASP A 124 33.96 -24.98 19.61
CA ASP A 124 33.94 -25.29 18.17
C ASP A 124 32.52 -25.42 17.62
N SER A 125 31.63 -26.09 18.37
CA SER A 125 30.22 -26.27 17.98
C SER A 125 29.49 -24.93 17.93
N MET A 126 29.70 -24.07 18.92
CA MET A 126 29.15 -22.71 18.94
C MET A 126 29.70 -21.88 17.78
N GLY A 127 31.00 -21.99 17.48
CA GLY A 127 31.64 -21.33 16.34
C GLY A 127 31.01 -21.75 15.00
N LYS A 128 30.80 -23.06 14.79
CA LYS A 128 30.13 -23.58 13.59
C LYS A 128 28.69 -23.08 13.47
N ALA A 129 27.93 -23.06 14.57
CA ALA A 129 26.56 -22.56 14.58
C ALA A 129 26.49 -21.07 14.19
N LYS A 130 27.41 -20.24 14.70
CA LYS A 130 27.52 -18.82 14.31
C LYS A 130 27.80 -18.65 12.81
N VAL A 131 28.74 -19.45 12.27
CA VAL A 131 29.10 -19.39 10.84
C VAL A 131 27.93 -19.83 9.95
N ALA A 132 27.24 -20.91 10.31
CA ALA A 132 26.05 -21.38 9.58
C ALA A 132 24.94 -20.31 9.60
N ALA A 133 24.69 -19.69 10.76
CA ALA A 133 23.72 -18.62 10.89
C ALA A 133 24.07 -17.40 10.04
N ALA A 134 25.34 -16.96 10.04
CA ALA A 134 25.80 -15.84 9.24
C ALA A 134 25.69 -16.08 7.73
N LYS A 135 26.03 -17.29 7.25
CA LYS A 135 25.87 -17.68 5.84
C LYS A 135 24.39 -17.69 5.43
N THR A 136 23.54 -18.26 6.28
CA THR A 136 22.09 -18.31 6.03
C THR A 136 21.49 -16.91 5.98
N LEU A 137 21.94 -16.00 6.86
CA LEU A 137 21.51 -14.61 6.88
C LEU A 137 21.87 -13.87 5.59
N GLN A 138 23.05 -14.13 4.99
CA GLN A 138 23.39 -13.57 3.68
C GLN A 138 22.43 -14.03 2.58
N LEU A 139 22.07 -15.32 2.57
CA LEU A 139 21.12 -15.84 1.58
C LEU A 139 19.72 -15.24 1.79
N LEU A 140 19.30 -15.08 3.04
CA LEU A 140 18.01 -14.50 3.40
C LEU A 140 17.90 -13.01 3.04
N ILE A 141 19.00 -12.26 3.08
CA ILE A 141 19.08 -10.87 2.62
C ILE A 141 19.02 -10.78 1.10
N LYS A 142 19.62 -11.73 0.39
CA LYS A 142 19.59 -11.80 -1.08
C LYS A 142 18.24 -12.23 -1.67
N LEU A 143 17.33 -12.75 -0.84
CA LEU A 143 16.00 -13.11 -1.32
C LEU A 143 15.25 -11.89 -1.88
N PRO A 144 14.59 -12.02 -3.06
CA PRO A 144 13.71 -11.01 -3.61
C PRO A 144 12.59 -10.61 -2.64
N SER A 145 12.11 -9.38 -2.75
CA SER A 145 10.94 -8.91 -1.98
C SER A 145 9.63 -9.54 -2.49
N SER A 146 9.61 -9.97 -3.75
CA SER A 146 8.52 -10.72 -4.36
C SER A 146 8.55 -12.19 -3.91
N PRO A 147 7.46 -12.72 -3.32
CA PRO A 147 7.40 -14.13 -2.97
C PRO A 147 7.51 -15.06 -4.18
N GLN A 148 7.04 -14.63 -5.37
CA GLN A 148 7.11 -15.44 -6.59
C GLN A 148 8.56 -15.68 -7.03
N ASP A 149 9.36 -14.62 -7.04
CA ASP A 149 10.77 -14.69 -7.45
C ASP A 149 11.63 -15.39 -6.40
N ALA A 150 11.26 -15.28 -5.13
CA ALA A 150 11.96 -15.95 -4.03
C ALA A 150 11.72 -17.48 -3.99
N ALA A 151 10.66 -17.99 -4.60
CA ALA A 151 10.20 -19.37 -4.43
C ALA A 151 11.28 -20.42 -4.73
N SER A 152 12.07 -20.23 -5.80
CA SER A 152 13.16 -21.14 -6.20
C SER A 152 14.39 -21.08 -5.29
N MET A 153 14.54 -19.99 -4.53
CA MET A 153 15.68 -19.74 -3.63
C MET A 153 15.40 -20.17 -2.18
N ILE A 154 14.13 -20.25 -1.78
CA ILE A 154 13.71 -20.62 -0.41
C ILE A 154 14.21 -22.01 0.00
N ILE A 155 14.30 -22.94 -0.95
CA ILE A 155 14.76 -24.31 -0.70
C ILE A 155 16.22 -24.35 -0.23
N ASN A 156 17.03 -23.36 -0.62
CA ASN A 156 18.44 -23.29 -0.26
C ASN A 156 18.65 -22.75 1.18
N ILE A 157 17.68 -22.06 1.77
CA ILE A 157 17.80 -21.45 3.11
C ILE A 157 18.03 -22.50 4.20
N GLY A 158 17.14 -23.49 4.31
CA GLY A 158 17.29 -24.57 5.30
C GLY A 158 18.56 -25.40 5.03
N ARG A 159 18.87 -25.63 3.76
CA ARG A 159 20.05 -26.41 3.37
C ARG A 159 21.35 -25.77 3.85
N VAL A 160 21.53 -24.48 3.60
CA VAL A 160 22.71 -23.73 4.04
C VAL A 160 22.80 -23.68 5.57
N PHE A 161 21.66 -23.56 6.25
CA PHE A 161 21.61 -23.59 7.72
C PHE A 161 22.07 -24.93 8.30
N HIS A 162 21.71 -26.05 7.67
CA HIS A 162 22.16 -27.39 8.05
C HIS A 162 23.56 -27.76 7.51
N GLY A 163 24.19 -26.86 6.75
CA GLY A 163 25.53 -27.07 6.19
C GLY A 163 25.58 -27.96 4.96
N GLU A 164 24.45 -28.19 4.29
CA GLU A 164 24.42 -28.94 3.02
C GLU A 164 24.65 -28.01 1.80
N PRO A 165 25.11 -28.55 0.65
CA PRO A 165 25.52 -27.76 -0.51
C PRO A 165 24.33 -27.16 -1.26
N GLU A 166 24.41 -25.88 -1.64
CA GLU A 166 23.36 -25.17 -2.37
C GLU A 166 22.96 -25.88 -3.68
N LEU A 167 21.65 -25.95 -4.00
CA LEU A 167 21.20 -26.48 -5.29
C LEU A 167 21.24 -25.38 -6.34
N ALA A 168 21.63 -25.76 -7.56
CA ALA A 168 21.58 -24.87 -8.72
C ALA A 168 20.14 -24.38 -8.96
N VAL A 169 19.98 -23.07 -9.07
CA VAL A 169 18.70 -22.42 -9.36
C VAL A 169 18.31 -22.77 -10.79
N GLN A 170 17.16 -23.43 -10.98
CA GLN A 170 16.63 -23.67 -12.32
C GLN A 170 16.01 -22.37 -12.84
N ASN A 171 16.75 -21.68 -13.71
CA ASN A 171 16.21 -20.59 -14.54
C ASN A 171 15.58 -21.20 -15.79
N ASP A 172 14.48 -20.64 -16.28
CA ASP A 172 13.66 -21.16 -17.40
C ASP A 172 14.38 -21.29 -18.77
N GLY A 173 15.70 -21.05 -18.83
CA GLY A 173 16.55 -21.20 -20.02
C GLY A 173 16.34 -20.19 -21.14
N LYS A 174 15.35 -19.29 -21.02
CA LYS A 174 15.03 -18.26 -22.00
C LYS A 174 16.04 -17.11 -21.94
N PRO A 175 16.57 -16.61 -23.07
CA PRO A 175 17.47 -15.46 -23.08
C PRO A 175 16.78 -14.18 -22.58
N LYS A 176 17.47 -13.36 -21.81
CA LYS A 176 16.99 -12.07 -21.27
C LYS A 176 18.11 -11.03 -21.28
N PHE A 177 17.76 -9.74 -21.28
CA PHE A 177 18.72 -8.63 -21.20
C PHE A 177 18.86 -8.14 -19.76
N ASP A 178 20.10 -8.07 -19.28
CA ASP A 178 20.45 -7.46 -17.97
C ASP A 178 21.19 -6.14 -18.13
N VAL A 179 21.89 -5.94 -19.24
CA VAL A 179 22.54 -4.67 -19.61
C VAL A 179 22.40 -4.47 -21.11
N LEU A 180 21.99 -3.29 -21.52
CA LEU A 180 22.08 -2.84 -22.90
C LEU A 180 22.63 -1.41 -22.86
N ARG A 181 23.89 -1.23 -23.22
CA ARG A 181 24.52 0.10 -23.29
C ARG A 181 24.74 0.48 -24.74
N VAL A 182 24.30 1.67 -25.13
CA VAL A 182 24.48 2.21 -26.48
C VAL A 182 25.05 3.61 -26.39
N GLU A 183 26.16 3.85 -27.10
CA GLU A 183 26.84 5.13 -27.18
C GLU A 183 26.33 5.95 -28.38
N LYS A 184 26.66 7.25 -28.40
CA LYS A 184 26.20 8.20 -29.45
C LYS A 184 26.65 7.85 -30.86
N ASP A 185 27.71 7.08 -31.00
CA ASP A 185 28.22 6.61 -32.29
C ASP A 185 27.63 5.25 -32.71
N GLY A 186 26.68 4.72 -31.93
CA GLY A 186 26.03 3.42 -32.17
C GLY A 186 26.78 2.23 -31.56
N SER A 187 27.93 2.45 -30.91
CA SER A 187 28.67 1.37 -30.24
C SER A 187 27.81 0.78 -29.12
N THR A 188 27.67 -0.55 -29.11
CA THR A 188 26.70 -1.22 -28.24
C THR A 188 27.33 -2.37 -27.46
N VAL A 189 27.04 -2.43 -26.16
CA VAL A 189 27.40 -3.52 -25.25
C VAL A 189 26.11 -4.14 -24.71
N ILE A 190 26.02 -5.46 -24.76
CA ILE A 190 24.84 -6.22 -24.32
C ILE A 190 25.29 -7.29 -23.33
N ALA A 191 24.65 -7.38 -22.17
CA ALA A 191 24.83 -8.46 -21.21
C ALA A 191 23.48 -8.99 -20.73
N GLY A 192 23.46 -10.23 -20.22
CA GLY A 192 22.22 -10.86 -19.81
C GLY A 192 22.39 -12.30 -19.33
N ASN A 193 21.25 -12.98 -19.20
CA ASN A 193 21.20 -14.40 -18.84
C ASN A 193 20.53 -15.25 -19.93
N ALA A 194 21.04 -16.45 -20.12
CA ALA A 194 20.50 -17.44 -21.06
C ALA A 194 20.89 -18.87 -20.64
N ALA A 195 20.43 -19.88 -21.38
CA ALA A 195 20.78 -21.28 -21.08
C ALA A 195 22.32 -21.50 -21.09
N PRO A 196 22.92 -22.06 -20.02
CA PRO A 196 24.36 -22.26 -19.92
C PRO A 196 24.96 -23.08 -21.07
N GLY A 197 26.08 -22.62 -21.64
CA GLY A 197 26.79 -23.31 -22.72
C GLY A 197 26.06 -23.34 -24.07
N SER A 198 24.98 -22.57 -24.23
CA SER A 198 24.31 -22.34 -25.51
C SER A 198 25.02 -21.28 -26.34
N LYS A 199 24.81 -21.29 -27.67
CA LYS A 199 25.24 -20.22 -28.57
C LYS A 199 24.16 -19.14 -28.59
N LEU A 200 24.51 -17.90 -28.30
CA LEU A 200 23.61 -16.76 -28.28
C LEU A 200 23.85 -15.86 -29.49
N ASP A 201 22.79 -15.56 -30.23
CA ASP A 201 22.79 -14.65 -31.37
C ASP A 201 21.99 -13.37 -31.03
N VAL A 202 22.54 -12.21 -31.40
CA VAL A 202 21.88 -10.90 -31.32
C VAL A 202 21.35 -10.55 -32.71
N ILE A 203 20.06 -10.23 -32.81
CA ILE A 203 19.35 -10.02 -34.07
C ILE A 203 18.78 -8.60 -34.09
N ASP A 204 19.05 -7.84 -35.15
CA ASP A 204 18.40 -6.54 -35.41
C ASP A 204 17.36 -6.71 -36.54
N GLY A 205 16.08 -6.62 -36.18
CA GLY A 205 14.95 -6.98 -37.04
C GLY A 205 15.03 -8.44 -37.50
N ASN A 206 15.57 -8.68 -38.70
CA ASN A 206 15.72 -10.01 -39.29
C ASN A 206 17.19 -10.42 -39.52
N LYS A 207 18.16 -9.57 -39.15
CA LYS A 207 19.58 -9.80 -39.44
C LYS A 207 20.35 -10.10 -38.16
N THR A 208 21.05 -11.23 -38.11
CA THR A 208 22.01 -11.51 -37.03
C THR A 208 23.20 -10.55 -37.15
N ILE A 209 23.44 -9.78 -36.10
CA ILE A 209 24.47 -8.73 -36.07
C ILE A 209 25.67 -9.11 -35.21
N SER A 210 25.52 -10.02 -34.25
CA SER A 210 26.65 -10.57 -33.47
C SER A 210 26.27 -11.90 -32.80
N SER A 211 27.27 -12.65 -32.31
CA SER A 211 27.10 -13.98 -31.71
C SER A 211 28.15 -14.29 -30.64
N THR A 212 27.76 -14.97 -29.56
CA THR A 212 28.66 -15.39 -28.45
C THR A 212 28.25 -16.75 -27.86
N THR A 213 29.06 -17.30 -26.95
CA THR A 213 28.72 -18.51 -26.18
C THR A 213 28.41 -18.14 -24.73
N VAL A 214 27.30 -18.66 -24.20
CA VAL A 214 26.84 -18.40 -22.82
C VAL A 214 27.69 -19.18 -21.82
N SER A 215 28.07 -18.53 -20.71
CA SER A 215 28.92 -19.13 -19.68
C SER A 215 28.23 -20.29 -18.96
N PRO A 216 28.98 -21.17 -18.27
CA PRO A 216 28.40 -22.27 -17.46
C PRO A 216 27.45 -21.80 -16.34
N ASN A 217 27.55 -20.54 -15.93
CA ASN A 217 26.71 -19.94 -14.89
C ASN A 217 25.43 -19.28 -15.45
N GLY A 218 25.25 -19.25 -16.79
CA GLY A 218 24.08 -18.65 -17.45
C GLY A 218 24.28 -17.23 -17.94
N ASP A 219 25.36 -16.55 -17.50
CA ASP A 219 25.64 -15.17 -17.89
C ASP A 219 26.31 -15.05 -19.26
N PHE A 220 26.03 -13.96 -19.98
CA PHE A 220 26.74 -13.56 -21.19
C PHE A 220 27.02 -12.04 -21.23
N ALA A 221 28.05 -11.66 -21.97
CA ALA A 221 28.33 -10.28 -22.37
C ALA A 221 28.91 -10.26 -23.79
N ILE A 222 28.47 -9.31 -24.61
CA ILE A 222 28.87 -9.17 -26.02
C ILE A 222 28.94 -7.69 -26.40
N VAL A 223 29.95 -7.32 -27.18
CA VAL A 223 30.09 -6.00 -27.79
C VAL A 223 29.84 -6.17 -29.28
N LEU A 224 29.02 -5.31 -29.89
CA LEU A 224 28.74 -5.40 -31.31
C LEU A 224 30.00 -5.04 -32.12
N ASP A 225 30.34 -5.88 -33.10
CA ASP A 225 31.50 -5.66 -33.99
C ASP A 225 31.31 -4.46 -34.92
N GLN A 226 30.06 -4.17 -35.30
CA GLN A 226 29.67 -2.99 -36.06
C GLN A 226 28.70 -2.15 -35.23
N PRO A 227 28.96 -0.84 -35.06
CA PRO A 227 28.02 0.08 -34.44
C PRO A 227 26.67 0.05 -35.14
N LEU A 228 25.60 0.25 -34.37
CA LEU A 228 24.26 0.47 -34.90
C LEU A 228 24.25 1.76 -35.72
N LYS A 229 23.46 1.78 -36.80
CA LYS A 229 23.36 2.97 -37.66
C LYS A 229 22.47 4.01 -36.99
N ALA A 230 22.48 5.24 -37.49
CA ALA A 230 21.50 6.22 -37.03
C ALA A 230 20.08 5.78 -37.42
N GLY A 231 19.12 6.00 -36.52
CA GLY A 231 17.74 5.55 -36.63
C GLY A 231 17.31 4.57 -35.54
N ASP A 232 16.10 4.04 -35.70
CA ASP A 232 15.50 3.10 -34.77
C ASP A 232 15.90 1.65 -35.13
N HIS A 233 16.31 0.91 -34.10
CA HIS A 233 16.74 -0.48 -34.16
C HIS A 233 15.93 -1.32 -33.17
N THR A 234 15.71 -2.58 -33.53
CA THR A 234 14.95 -3.53 -32.68
C THR A 234 15.77 -4.80 -32.51
N LEU A 235 16.34 -4.96 -31.32
CA LEU A 235 17.24 -6.05 -30.97
C LEU A 235 16.49 -7.18 -30.26
N ASP A 236 16.61 -8.39 -30.79
CA ASP A 236 16.14 -9.64 -30.18
C ASP A 236 17.34 -10.54 -29.81
N LEU A 237 17.17 -11.38 -28.79
CA LEU A 237 18.12 -12.44 -28.45
C LEU A 237 17.58 -13.82 -28.82
N GLN A 238 18.45 -14.67 -29.35
CA GLN A 238 18.13 -16.06 -29.68
C GLN A 238 19.25 -16.98 -29.18
N ALA A 239 18.92 -17.98 -28.35
CA ALA A 239 19.87 -18.99 -27.91
C ALA A 239 19.63 -20.32 -28.65
N THR A 240 20.72 -20.97 -29.06
CA THR A 240 20.74 -22.31 -29.66
C THR A 240 21.53 -23.24 -28.76
N ALA A 241 20.85 -24.24 -28.18
CA ALA A 241 21.45 -25.24 -27.31
C ALA A 241 22.29 -26.26 -28.10
N LYS A 242 23.10 -27.06 -27.39
CA LYS A 242 24.02 -28.05 -27.99
C LYS A 242 23.31 -29.17 -28.74
N ASP A 243 22.04 -29.42 -28.43
CA ASP A 243 21.16 -30.38 -29.10
C ASP A 243 20.49 -29.79 -30.37
N GLY A 244 20.75 -28.51 -30.68
CA GLY A 244 20.15 -27.79 -31.80
C GLY A 244 18.84 -27.09 -31.48
N THR A 245 18.33 -27.18 -30.25
CA THR A 245 17.09 -26.51 -29.84
C THR A 245 17.27 -25.00 -29.82
N VAL A 246 16.39 -24.28 -30.49
CA VAL A 246 16.42 -22.81 -30.58
C VAL A 246 15.34 -22.20 -29.68
N VAL A 247 15.74 -21.29 -28.80
CA VAL A 247 14.86 -20.56 -27.89
C VAL A 247 15.06 -19.06 -28.09
N LYS A 248 13.98 -18.36 -28.43
CA LYS A 248 13.99 -16.89 -28.55
C LYS A 248 13.67 -16.23 -27.21
N SER A 249 14.23 -15.04 -27.02
CA SER A 249 13.85 -14.17 -25.92
C SER A 249 12.39 -13.76 -26.04
N GLN A 250 11.77 -13.55 -24.90
CA GLN A 250 10.48 -12.85 -24.82
C GLN A 250 10.69 -11.35 -24.70
N GLU A 251 11.92 -10.90 -24.42
CA GLU A 251 12.30 -9.51 -24.34
C GLU A 251 12.85 -9.04 -25.69
N GLN A 252 12.48 -7.83 -26.08
CA GLN A 252 12.86 -7.14 -27.30
C GLN A 252 13.34 -5.75 -26.93
N ALA A 253 14.52 -5.36 -27.39
CA ALA A 253 15.07 -4.05 -27.11
C ALA A 253 14.89 -3.09 -28.27
N THR A 254 14.36 -1.90 -28.02
CA THR A 254 14.31 -0.81 -28.99
C THR A 254 15.43 0.19 -28.68
N VAL A 255 16.22 0.52 -29.69
CA VAL A 255 17.35 1.46 -29.59
C VAL A 255 17.17 2.55 -30.63
N SER A 256 17.22 3.81 -30.22
CA SER A 256 17.24 4.97 -31.12
C SER A 256 18.63 5.61 -31.07
N VAL A 257 19.35 5.54 -32.18
CA VAL A 257 20.66 6.20 -32.35
C VAL A 257 20.46 7.51 -33.10
N PRO A 258 20.85 8.67 -32.55
CA PRO A 258 20.60 9.97 -33.16
C PRO A 258 21.46 10.20 -34.41
N GLU A 259 20.90 10.89 -35.41
CA GLU A 259 21.65 11.31 -36.62
C GLU A 259 22.68 12.42 -36.35
N ASN A 260 22.47 13.20 -35.28
CA ASN A 260 23.32 14.32 -34.87
C ASN A 260 23.98 14.03 -33.52
N LYS A 261 25.24 14.47 -33.33
CA LYS A 261 26.07 14.18 -32.13
C LYS A 261 25.55 14.79 -30.81
N ASP A 262 24.56 15.67 -30.89
CA ASP A 262 23.93 16.34 -29.74
C ASP A 262 22.63 15.66 -29.27
N GLY A 263 22.17 14.60 -29.95
CA GLY A 263 21.00 13.83 -29.53
C GLY A 263 21.29 12.85 -28.39
N ASP A 264 20.30 12.60 -27.55
CA ASP A 264 20.38 11.57 -26.51
C ASP A 264 20.11 10.19 -27.11
N VAL A 265 20.96 9.22 -26.78
CA VAL A 265 20.78 7.81 -27.16
C VAL A 265 19.77 7.18 -26.21
N LEU A 266 18.77 6.52 -26.77
CA LEU A 266 17.75 5.83 -26.00
C LEU A 266 17.83 4.34 -26.32
N ALA A 267 18.01 3.51 -25.29
CA ALA A 267 17.90 2.06 -25.40
C ALA A 267 16.95 1.55 -24.31
N MET A 268 15.93 0.80 -24.72
CA MET A 268 14.87 0.28 -23.86
C MET A 268 14.63 -1.18 -24.17
N VAL A 269 14.52 -2.04 -23.15
CA VAL A 269 14.14 -3.45 -23.30
C VAL A 269 12.68 -3.63 -22.87
N SER A 270 11.87 -4.29 -23.69
CA SER A 270 10.43 -4.50 -23.51
C SER A 270 10.08 -5.98 -23.60
N LYS A 271 9.15 -6.47 -22.78
CA LYS A 271 8.65 -7.85 -22.84
C LYS A 271 7.12 -7.83 -22.94
N PRO A 272 6.48 -8.66 -23.77
CA PRO A 272 5.03 -8.77 -23.79
C PRO A 272 4.51 -9.19 -22.41
N GLY A 273 3.80 -8.29 -21.74
CA GLY A 273 3.19 -8.54 -20.43
C GLY A 273 4.00 -8.16 -19.19
N GLU A 274 5.17 -7.50 -19.32
CA GLU A 274 5.96 -6.98 -18.18
C GLU A 274 6.45 -5.53 -18.43
N ALA A 275 6.87 -4.83 -17.36
CA ALA A 275 7.34 -3.44 -17.41
C ALA A 275 8.64 -3.27 -18.24
N SER A 276 8.72 -2.21 -19.05
CA SER A 276 9.92 -1.90 -19.86
C SER A 276 11.03 -1.27 -19.01
N ARG A 277 12.28 -1.66 -19.27
CA ARG A 277 13.47 -1.18 -18.53
C ARG A 277 14.31 -0.26 -19.42
N LEU A 278 14.64 0.94 -18.93
CA LEU A 278 15.55 1.87 -19.59
C LEU A 278 17.00 1.48 -19.25
N MET A 279 17.83 1.27 -20.26
CA MET A 279 19.23 0.88 -20.08
C MET A 279 20.10 1.87 -20.86
N SER A 280 20.49 2.99 -20.24
CA SER A 280 21.74 3.77 -20.44
C SER A 280 21.62 5.25 -20.02
N ALA A 281 22.57 5.72 -19.20
CA ALA A 281 23.04 7.11 -19.11
C ALA A 281 24.54 7.10 -18.68
N PRO A 282 25.39 8.05 -19.13
CA PRO A 282 26.85 7.97 -19.00
C PRO A 282 27.36 8.28 -17.57
N GLU A 283 28.42 7.58 -17.16
CA GLU A 283 29.05 7.67 -15.84
C GLU A 283 30.11 8.78 -15.73
N HIS A 284 30.17 9.44 -14.58
CA HIS A 284 31.43 9.91 -13.98
C HIS A 284 31.51 9.56 -12.49
N VAL A 285 32.73 9.20 -12.09
CA VAL A 285 33.21 8.60 -10.84
C VAL A 285 33.72 9.63 -9.82
N ASN A 286 33.83 9.19 -8.55
CA ASN A 286 34.36 9.80 -7.31
C ASN A 286 33.28 10.48 -6.44
N GLY A 287 33.19 10.31 -5.12
CA GLY A 287 33.96 9.58 -4.11
C GLY A 287 33.57 10.12 -2.71
N ASP A 288 33.51 9.23 -1.71
CA ASP A 288 33.51 9.45 -0.24
C ASP A 288 32.28 9.99 0.54
N LYS A 289 31.78 9.08 1.40
CA LYS A 289 31.53 9.16 2.87
C LYS A 289 30.58 10.20 3.51
N GLN A 290 29.89 9.64 4.54
CA GLN A 290 29.22 10.25 5.70
C GLN A 290 27.81 10.84 5.46
N ALA A 291 26.85 10.76 6.37
CA ALA A 291 26.70 10.03 7.63
C ALA A 291 25.20 10.05 7.99
N ARG A 292 24.77 9.00 8.67
CA ARG A 292 23.44 8.81 9.25
C ARG A 292 23.23 9.81 10.41
N VAL A 293 22.09 10.51 10.41
CA VAL A 293 21.52 11.12 11.62
C VAL A 293 20.27 10.32 12.04
N PRO A 294 20.17 9.89 13.31
CA PRO A 294 19.06 9.10 13.81
C PRO A 294 17.80 9.96 14.04
N ALA A 295 16.65 9.36 13.73
CA ALA A 295 15.34 9.86 14.11
C ALA A 295 15.17 9.78 15.62
N ASP A 296 14.76 10.89 16.21
CA ASP A 296 14.51 11.01 17.64
C ASP A 296 13.14 10.42 18.01
N THR A 297 13.09 9.91 19.23
CA THR A 297 12.06 9.01 19.75
C THR A 297 10.92 9.80 20.36
N ALA A 298 9.67 9.52 19.98
CA ALA A 298 8.50 9.96 20.73
C ALA A 298 7.70 8.74 21.23
N VAL A 299 7.54 8.73 22.55
CA VAL A 299 7.11 7.67 23.45
C VAL A 299 5.64 7.27 23.24
N ALA A 300 5.38 5.97 23.16
CA ALA A 300 4.05 5.39 23.29
C ALA A 300 3.76 5.06 24.77
N THR A 301 2.54 5.39 25.23
CA THR A 301 1.93 4.75 26.41
C THR A 301 0.49 4.35 26.07
N PRO A 302 -0.01 3.22 26.63
CA PRO A 302 -1.06 2.41 26.02
C PRO A 302 -2.46 2.73 26.56
N ALA A 303 -3.46 2.72 25.68
CA ALA A 303 -4.87 2.78 26.07
C ALA A 303 -5.62 1.53 25.57
N VAL A 304 -6.32 0.91 26.51
CA VAL A 304 -7.05 -0.36 26.43
C VAL A 304 -8.32 -0.21 25.58
N ALA A 305 -8.58 -1.21 24.73
CA ALA A 305 -9.74 -1.29 23.84
C ALA A 305 -11.03 -1.71 24.57
N PRO A 306 -12.18 -1.10 24.27
CA PRO A 306 -13.50 -1.72 24.39
C PRO A 306 -13.92 -2.32 23.04
N ALA A 307 -14.47 -3.53 23.09
CA ALA A 307 -14.87 -4.33 21.93
C ALA A 307 -16.00 -3.70 21.10
N THR A 308 -15.79 -3.63 19.78
CA THR A 308 -16.78 -3.25 18.77
C THR A 308 -17.59 -4.49 18.33
N PRO A 309 -18.94 -4.42 18.19
CA PRO A 309 -19.74 -5.43 17.50
C PRO A 309 -19.33 -5.52 16.02
N PRO A 310 -19.58 -6.66 15.34
CA PRO A 310 -19.00 -6.94 14.02
C PRO A 310 -19.50 -5.94 12.97
N ALA A 311 -18.59 -5.12 12.46
CA ALA A 311 -18.79 -4.33 11.25
C ALA A 311 -18.91 -5.29 10.07
N VAL A 312 -19.99 -5.12 9.29
CA VAL A 312 -20.15 -5.78 7.99
C VAL A 312 -19.00 -5.31 7.09
N ALA A 313 -18.19 -6.25 6.60
CA ALA A 313 -17.13 -5.98 5.63
C ALA A 313 -17.72 -5.43 4.30
N PRO A 314 -17.04 -4.52 3.60
CA PRO A 314 -17.47 -4.07 2.28
C PRO A 314 -17.41 -5.28 1.34
N THR A 315 -18.56 -5.70 0.84
CA THR A 315 -18.68 -6.85 -0.05
C THR A 315 -18.46 -6.39 -1.49
N GLU A 316 -17.59 -7.10 -2.21
CA GLU A 316 -17.27 -7.05 -3.64
C GLU A 316 -18.48 -6.74 -4.57
N GLN A 317 -18.81 -5.46 -4.81
CA GLN A 317 -19.95 -5.02 -5.65
C GLN A 317 -19.49 -4.17 -6.84
N LEU A 318 -20.21 -4.26 -7.97
CA LEU A 318 -19.97 -3.49 -9.20
C LEU A 318 -20.23 -2.00 -8.99
N GLN A 319 -19.22 -1.15 -9.22
CA GLN A 319 -19.30 0.31 -9.14
C GLN A 319 -18.70 1.00 -10.36
N ILE A 320 -19.25 2.16 -10.75
CA ILE A 320 -18.72 3.00 -11.83
C ILE A 320 -18.09 4.21 -11.15
N THR A 321 -16.77 4.35 -11.26
CA THR A 321 -16.01 5.36 -10.51
C THR A 321 -15.74 6.60 -11.34
N ALA A 322 -15.58 6.48 -12.66
CA ALA A 322 -15.28 7.61 -13.52
C ALA A 322 -15.63 7.37 -14.99
N VAL A 323 -15.89 8.46 -15.70
CA VAL A 323 -16.09 8.50 -17.15
C VAL A 323 -15.24 9.64 -17.72
N GLU A 324 -14.37 9.33 -18.67
CA GLU A 324 -13.52 10.31 -19.36
C GLU A 324 -13.82 10.31 -20.86
N LEU A 325 -13.90 11.49 -21.45
CA LEU A 325 -14.18 11.69 -22.87
C LEU A 325 -13.03 12.45 -23.52
N GLU A 326 -12.58 11.97 -24.68
CA GLU A 326 -11.57 12.62 -25.50
C GLU A 326 -12.00 12.60 -26.97
N GLY A 327 -12.55 13.71 -27.45
CA GLY A 327 -13.25 13.77 -28.73
C GLY A 327 -14.45 12.81 -28.78
N ASP A 328 -14.37 11.83 -29.68
CA ASP A 328 -15.34 10.74 -29.83
C ASP A 328 -14.96 9.50 -29.01
N LYS A 329 -13.80 9.46 -28.35
CA LYS A 329 -13.43 8.36 -27.47
C LYS A 329 -14.06 8.53 -26.10
N ILE A 330 -14.54 7.42 -25.55
CA ILE A 330 -15.12 7.33 -24.21
C ILE A 330 -14.42 6.22 -23.43
N PHE A 331 -14.07 6.53 -22.18
CA PHE A 331 -13.45 5.63 -21.23
C PHE A 331 -14.34 5.54 -19.99
N VAL A 332 -14.76 4.33 -19.63
CA VAL A 332 -15.57 4.07 -18.43
C VAL A 332 -14.76 3.23 -17.46
N ALA A 333 -14.48 3.76 -16.27
CA ALA A 333 -13.72 3.08 -15.22
C ALA A 333 -14.59 2.75 -14.01
N GLY A 334 -14.20 1.71 -13.29
CA GLY A 334 -14.95 1.24 -12.13
C GLY A 334 -14.28 0.08 -11.39
N THR A 335 -15.01 -0.44 -10.41
CA THR A 335 -14.63 -1.63 -9.65
C THR A 335 -15.66 -2.74 -9.77
N ALA A 336 -15.22 -3.99 -9.74
CA ALA A 336 -16.07 -5.17 -9.90
C ALA A 336 -15.38 -6.42 -9.32
N PRO A 337 -16.09 -7.54 -9.14
CA PRO A 337 -15.47 -8.80 -8.76
C PRO A 337 -14.41 -9.25 -9.79
N LYS A 338 -13.22 -9.57 -9.30
CA LYS A 338 -12.03 -9.93 -10.11
C LYS A 338 -12.27 -11.08 -11.08
N GLY A 339 -11.61 -11.04 -12.24
CA GLY A 339 -11.67 -12.10 -13.25
C GLY A 339 -13.03 -12.29 -13.91
N ARG A 340 -13.92 -11.29 -13.79
CA ARG A 340 -15.20 -11.21 -14.51
C ARG A 340 -15.05 -10.34 -15.76
N ASN A 341 -16.03 -10.40 -16.65
CA ASN A 341 -16.11 -9.53 -17.81
C ASN A 341 -17.20 -8.49 -17.59
N VAL A 342 -16.95 -7.26 -18.04
CA VAL A 342 -17.93 -6.16 -18.00
C VAL A 342 -18.19 -5.59 -19.39
N THR A 343 -19.41 -5.11 -19.63
CA THR A 343 -19.80 -4.39 -20.85
C THR A 343 -20.40 -3.05 -20.48
N ALA A 344 -19.87 -1.96 -21.04
CA ALA A 344 -20.36 -0.61 -20.79
C ALA A 344 -21.27 -0.12 -21.91
N TYR A 345 -22.25 0.72 -21.55
CA TYR A 345 -23.23 1.32 -22.44
C TYR A 345 -23.40 2.80 -22.11
N VAL A 346 -23.72 3.61 -23.13
CA VAL A 346 -24.22 4.98 -22.97
C VAL A 346 -25.60 5.07 -23.60
N ASP A 347 -26.60 5.51 -22.83
CA ASP A 347 -28.01 5.60 -23.24
C ASP A 347 -28.53 4.30 -23.90
N GLY A 348 -28.06 3.15 -23.40
CA GLY A 348 -28.42 1.82 -23.90
C GLY A 348 -27.63 1.33 -25.13
N LYS A 349 -26.74 2.15 -25.71
CA LYS A 349 -25.84 1.75 -26.80
C LYS A 349 -24.53 1.22 -26.25
N SER A 350 -24.07 0.06 -26.75
CA SER A 350 -22.82 -0.56 -26.29
C SER A 350 -21.60 0.28 -26.68
N ILE A 351 -20.80 0.64 -25.68
CA ILE A 351 -19.51 1.32 -25.84
C ILE A 351 -18.43 0.28 -26.16
N GLY A 352 -18.36 -0.78 -25.35
CA GLY A 352 -17.28 -1.78 -25.41
C GLY A 352 -17.36 -2.78 -24.27
N SER A 353 -16.37 -3.67 -24.16
CA SER A 353 -16.23 -4.63 -23.06
C SER A 353 -14.79 -4.74 -22.59
N SER A 354 -14.57 -5.08 -21.33
CA SER A 354 -13.26 -5.33 -20.74
C SER A 354 -13.34 -6.40 -19.66
N ASP A 355 -12.23 -7.07 -19.43
CA ASP A 355 -12.05 -7.90 -18.24
C ASP A 355 -11.73 -7.03 -17.02
N VAL A 356 -12.17 -7.51 -15.86
CA VAL A 356 -11.86 -6.96 -14.54
C VAL A 356 -10.55 -7.56 -14.08
N ASP A 357 -9.59 -6.72 -13.74
CA ASP A 357 -8.26 -7.14 -13.33
C ASP A 357 -8.26 -7.90 -11.98
N GLN A 358 -7.09 -8.34 -11.55
CA GLN A 358 -6.94 -9.13 -10.32
C GLN A 358 -7.16 -8.31 -9.03
N LYS A 359 -7.12 -6.97 -9.13
CA LYS A 359 -7.38 -6.03 -8.04
C LYS A 359 -8.83 -5.54 -8.03
N GLY A 360 -9.62 -5.92 -9.03
CA GLY A 360 -11.03 -5.60 -9.13
C GLY A 360 -11.32 -4.33 -9.90
N HIS A 361 -10.36 -3.75 -10.64
CA HIS A 361 -10.59 -2.57 -11.48
C HIS A 361 -10.89 -2.95 -12.94
N PHE A 362 -11.59 -2.07 -13.64
CA PHE A 362 -11.80 -2.21 -15.08
C PHE A 362 -11.76 -0.84 -15.78
N VAL A 363 -11.41 -0.86 -17.07
CA VAL A 363 -11.57 0.28 -17.99
C VAL A 363 -12.16 -0.25 -19.28
N VAL A 364 -13.31 0.28 -19.67
CA VAL A 364 -13.90 0.02 -20.98
C VAL A 364 -13.63 1.23 -21.88
N GLU A 365 -12.94 0.99 -23.00
CA GLU A 365 -12.72 1.97 -24.06
C GLU A 365 -13.68 1.71 -25.22
N GLY A 366 -14.20 2.79 -25.82
CA GLY A 366 -14.93 2.75 -27.07
C GLY A 366 -14.92 4.09 -27.80
N GLU A 367 -15.34 4.08 -29.06
CA GLU A 367 -15.46 5.27 -29.89
C GLU A 367 -16.95 5.51 -30.19
N MET A 368 -17.50 6.57 -29.61
CA MET A 368 -18.90 6.95 -29.76
C MET A 368 -19.08 8.45 -29.53
N ALA A 369 -19.50 9.17 -30.57
CA ALA A 369 -19.94 10.54 -30.44
C ALA A 369 -21.23 10.62 -29.60
N ILE A 370 -21.20 11.43 -28.54
CA ILE A 370 -22.36 11.74 -27.71
C ILE A 370 -22.52 13.26 -27.61
N SER A 371 -23.77 13.72 -27.53
CA SER A 371 -24.10 15.15 -27.45
C SER A 371 -23.61 15.79 -26.15
N VAL A 372 -23.49 17.12 -26.13
CA VAL A 372 -23.38 17.87 -24.87
C VAL A 372 -24.72 17.79 -24.14
N GLY A 373 -24.72 17.48 -22.83
CA GLY A 373 -25.92 17.33 -22.02
C GLY A 373 -25.96 16.05 -21.19
N GLN A 374 -27.15 15.68 -20.71
CA GLN A 374 -27.37 14.57 -19.80
C GLN A 374 -27.32 13.22 -20.53
N HIS A 375 -26.57 12.27 -19.97
CA HIS A 375 -26.41 10.92 -20.47
C HIS A 375 -26.39 9.92 -19.32
N ILE A 376 -26.71 8.66 -19.59
CA ILE A 376 -26.64 7.57 -18.60
C ILE A 376 -25.60 6.56 -19.04
N ILE A 377 -24.59 6.33 -18.20
CA ILE A 377 -23.68 5.20 -18.34
C ILE A 377 -24.25 4.01 -17.59
N ALA A 378 -24.25 2.85 -18.24
CA ALA A 378 -24.57 1.58 -17.60
C ALA A 378 -23.43 0.59 -17.80
N VAL A 379 -23.15 -0.26 -16.81
CA VAL A 379 -22.18 -1.34 -16.91
C VAL A 379 -22.84 -2.65 -16.49
N ASP A 380 -22.75 -3.66 -17.34
CA ASP A 380 -23.17 -5.02 -17.04
C ASP A 380 -21.99 -5.86 -16.56
N LEU A 381 -22.12 -6.48 -15.39
CA LEU A 381 -21.24 -7.55 -14.94
C LEU A 381 -21.74 -8.89 -15.46
N LYS A 382 -20.87 -9.63 -16.15
CA LYS A 382 -21.18 -10.93 -16.73
C LYS A 382 -20.54 -12.07 -15.94
N ASP A 383 -21.23 -13.21 -15.88
CA ASP A 383 -20.64 -14.45 -15.41
C ASP A 383 -19.73 -15.10 -16.47
N ALA A 384 -19.11 -16.23 -16.12
CA ALA A 384 -18.21 -16.97 -17.02
C ALA A 384 -18.90 -17.51 -18.29
N ASN A 385 -20.24 -17.52 -18.33
CA ASN A 385 -21.03 -17.92 -19.49
C ASN A 385 -21.52 -16.72 -20.31
N GLY A 386 -21.10 -15.50 -19.96
CA GLY A 386 -21.50 -14.25 -20.61
C GLY A 386 -22.89 -13.73 -20.20
N LYS A 387 -23.56 -14.36 -19.23
CA LYS A 387 -24.88 -13.92 -18.75
C LYS A 387 -24.71 -12.74 -17.80
N VAL A 388 -25.52 -11.70 -17.98
CA VAL A 388 -25.53 -10.52 -17.08
C VAL A 388 -26.05 -10.94 -15.70
N THR A 389 -25.23 -10.69 -14.69
CA THR A 389 -25.51 -10.99 -13.28
C THR A 389 -25.92 -9.75 -12.49
N LEU A 390 -25.43 -8.57 -12.89
CA LEU A 390 -25.68 -7.31 -12.21
C LEU A 390 -25.48 -6.16 -13.20
N ARG A 391 -26.31 -5.12 -13.12
CA ARG A 391 -26.12 -3.87 -13.87
C ARG A 391 -25.88 -2.72 -12.90
N ALA A 392 -24.89 -1.89 -13.16
CA ALA A 392 -24.73 -0.58 -12.53
C ALA A 392 -25.16 0.50 -13.51
N SER A 393 -25.74 1.60 -13.03
CA SER A 393 -26.11 2.76 -13.84
C SER A 393 -25.76 4.05 -13.11
N VAL A 394 -25.17 5.00 -13.84
CA VAL A 394 -24.77 6.29 -13.31
C VAL A 394 -25.13 7.41 -14.31
N PRO A 395 -25.92 8.40 -13.90
CA PRO A 395 -26.13 9.60 -14.71
C PRO A 395 -24.86 10.43 -14.76
N PHE A 396 -24.59 11.10 -15.88
CA PHE A 396 -23.55 12.12 -15.96
C PHE A 396 -23.94 13.20 -16.98
N ASN A 397 -23.43 14.40 -16.79
CA ASN A 397 -23.66 15.51 -17.71
C ASN A 397 -22.36 15.78 -18.49
N ARG A 398 -22.38 15.60 -19.82
CA ARG A 398 -21.26 15.98 -20.70
C ARG A 398 -21.25 17.51 -20.88
N PRO A 399 -20.26 18.26 -20.38
CA PRO A 399 -20.09 19.68 -20.66
C PRO A 399 -19.55 19.90 -22.09
N ALA A 400 -19.54 21.15 -22.54
CA ALA A 400 -18.97 21.50 -23.84
C ALA A 400 -17.43 21.51 -23.78
N GLY A 401 -16.77 20.73 -24.64
CA GLY A 401 -15.31 20.63 -24.71
C GLY A 401 -14.82 19.28 -25.27
N ASP A 402 -13.55 19.23 -25.69
CA ASP A 402 -12.94 18.04 -26.31
C ASP A 402 -12.31 17.06 -25.30
N GLN A 403 -12.06 17.48 -24.05
CA GLN A 403 -11.57 16.62 -22.96
C GLN A 403 -12.36 16.89 -21.67
N VAL A 404 -13.01 15.86 -21.14
CA VAL A 404 -13.80 15.96 -19.90
C VAL A 404 -13.64 14.70 -19.07
N SER A 405 -13.25 14.85 -17.80
CA SER A 405 -13.33 13.78 -16.79
C SER A 405 -14.48 14.05 -15.83
N VAL A 406 -15.30 13.04 -15.58
CA VAL A 406 -16.43 13.11 -14.65
C VAL A 406 -16.30 11.93 -13.68
N VAL A 407 -16.24 12.19 -12.36
CA VAL A 407 -15.92 11.17 -11.34
C VAL A 407 -16.99 11.04 -10.26
N ALA A 408 -17.04 9.87 -9.63
CA ALA A 408 -17.91 9.59 -8.50
C ALA A 408 -17.39 10.35 -7.27
N PRO A 409 -18.26 10.94 -6.44
CA PRO A 409 -17.84 11.60 -5.21
C PRO A 409 -17.36 10.57 -4.19
N GLU A 410 -16.04 10.37 -4.03
CA GLU A 410 -15.46 9.59 -2.95
C GLU A 410 -14.76 10.49 -1.91
N LYS A 411 -14.89 10.12 -0.63
CA LYS A 411 -14.45 10.89 0.56
C LYS A 411 -12.97 11.29 0.48
N GLN A 412 -12.70 12.56 0.20
CA GLN A 412 -11.35 13.14 0.30
C GLN A 412 -10.92 13.34 1.75
N ALA A 413 -9.74 12.82 2.11
CA ALA A 413 -8.92 13.34 3.21
C ALA A 413 -8.33 14.71 2.81
N PRO A 414 -8.15 15.66 3.76
CA PRO A 414 -7.90 17.06 3.43
C PRO A 414 -6.45 17.28 2.96
N SER A 415 -6.25 17.58 1.67
CA SER A 415 -4.98 18.11 1.17
C SER A 415 -4.85 19.60 1.51
N ALA A 416 -3.66 19.98 1.99
CA ALA A 416 -3.32 21.35 2.35
C ALA A 416 -3.09 22.23 1.11
N GLY A 417 -3.96 23.23 0.94
CA GLY A 417 -3.63 24.59 0.53
C GLY A 417 -2.94 24.84 -0.83
N GLY A 418 -3.72 24.96 -1.89
CA GLY A 418 -3.44 25.79 -3.07
C GLY A 418 -4.70 26.58 -3.44
N PRO A 419 -4.60 27.84 -3.90
CA PRO A 419 -5.76 28.72 -4.00
C PRO A 419 -6.63 28.29 -5.18
N GLY A 420 -7.68 27.53 -4.88
CA GLY A 420 -8.85 27.46 -5.76
C GLY A 420 -9.43 28.86 -5.92
N SER A 421 -10.21 29.08 -6.99
CA SER A 421 -11.02 30.30 -7.11
C SER A 421 -11.70 30.58 -5.77
N PRO A 422 -11.74 31.83 -5.26
CA PRO A 422 -12.24 32.10 -3.91
C PRO A 422 -13.66 31.55 -3.70
N ALA A 423 -14.46 31.47 -4.77
CA ALA A 423 -15.76 30.81 -4.78
C ALA A 423 -15.73 29.28 -4.53
N ALA A 424 -14.77 28.56 -5.12
CA ALA A 424 -14.60 27.12 -4.87
C ALA A 424 -14.04 26.87 -3.47
N VAL A 425 -13.18 27.75 -2.95
CA VAL A 425 -12.66 27.66 -1.59
C VAL A 425 -13.78 27.87 -0.56
N ASP A 426 -14.64 28.85 -0.78
CA ASP A 426 -15.79 29.12 0.09
C ASP A 426 -16.83 28.00 0.04
N ASN A 427 -17.15 27.46 -1.14
CA ASN A 427 -18.07 26.32 -1.27
C ASN A 427 -17.54 25.08 -0.53
N ASN A 428 -16.25 24.76 -0.72
CA ASN A 428 -15.62 23.63 -0.01
C ASN A 428 -15.55 23.86 1.51
N LEU A 429 -15.26 25.09 1.96
CA LEU A 429 -15.23 25.43 3.38
C LEU A 429 -16.62 25.32 4.01
N PHE A 430 -17.65 25.79 3.31
CA PHE A 430 -19.03 25.75 3.75
C PHE A 430 -19.57 24.33 3.86
N GLU A 431 -19.32 23.48 2.85
CA GLU A 431 -19.75 22.08 2.89
C GLU A 431 -19.06 21.31 4.04
N ARG A 432 -17.78 21.58 4.34
CA ARG A 432 -17.11 21.00 5.52
C ARG A 432 -17.78 21.38 6.83
N GLN A 433 -18.20 22.64 6.99
CA GLN A 433 -18.89 23.09 8.20
C GLN A 433 -20.27 22.42 8.34
N ARG A 434 -20.97 22.22 7.23
CA ARG A 434 -22.26 21.51 7.18
C ARG A 434 -22.12 20.02 7.47
N ASP A 435 -21.06 19.37 7.00
CA ASP A 435 -20.71 18.00 7.38
C ASP A 435 -20.47 17.85 8.88
N THR A 436 -19.76 18.80 9.48
CA THR A 436 -19.56 18.83 10.94
C THR A 436 -20.89 19.01 11.67
N LEU A 437 -21.78 19.87 11.18
CA LEU A 437 -23.13 20.04 11.72
C LEU A 437 -23.95 18.75 11.67
N ALA A 438 -23.94 18.05 10.53
CA ALA A 438 -24.63 16.77 10.37
C ALA A 438 -24.14 15.72 11.37
N LYS A 439 -22.81 15.61 11.56
CA LYS A 439 -22.19 14.67 12.51
C LYS A 439 -22.53 15.01 13.97
N SER A 440 -22.45 16.29 14.35
CA SER A 440 -22.79 16.74 15.70
C SER A 440 -24.26 16.51 16.04
N PHE A 441 -25.17 16.75 15.09
CA PHE A 441 -26.59 16.48 15.28
C PHE A 441 -26.88 14.97 15.39
N ALA A 442 -26.26 14.14 14.53
CA ALA A 442 -26.39 12.69 14.61
C ALA A 442 -25.90 12.14 15.96
N LEU A 443 -24.81 12.69 16.51
CA LEU A 443 -24.32 12.33 17.84
C LEU A 443 -25.35 12.64 18.92
N LEU A 444 -25.92 13.85 18.92
CA LEU A 444 -26.96 14.25 19.87
C LEU A 444 -28.23 13.40 19.73
N SER A 445 -28.69 13.14 18.50
CA SER A 445 -29.89 12.34 18.24
C SER A 445 -29.71 10.89 18.70
N ASN A 446 -28.54 10.29 18.45
CA ASN A 446 -28.24 8.91 18.84
C ASN A 446 -28.20 8.70 20.36
N LEU A 447 -27.96 9.74 21.15
CA LEU A 447 -28.05 9.65 22.61
C LEU A 447 -29.47 9.35 23.11
N PHE A 448 -30.49 9.73 22.35
CA PHE A 448 -31.91 9.52 22.67
C PHE A 448 -32.55 8.39 21.84
N ALA A 449 -31.79 7.75 20.95
CA ALA A 449 -32.26 6.64 20.14
C ALA A 449 -32.60 5.40 21.00
N ASP A 450 -33.49 4.56 20.49
CA ASP A 450 -33.90 3.29 21.11
C ASP A 450 -34.46 3.40 22.54
N GLY A 451 -34.96 4.58 22.93
CA GLY A 451 -35.50 4.82 24.28
C GLY A 451 -34.42 4.91 25.37
N LYS A 452 -33.15 5.12 25.00
CA LYS A 452 -32.05 5.32 25.94
C LYS A 452 -32.19 6.67 26.67
N VAL A 453 -31.80 6.69 27.95
CA VAL A 453 -31.69 7.91 28.75
C VAL A 453 -30.21 8.25 28.91
N PRO A 454 -29.69 9.26 28.19
CA PRO A 454 -28.27 9.59 28.23
C PRO A 454 -27.88 10.25 29.57
N THR A 455 -26.59 10.24 29.90
CA THR A 455 -26.08 10.96 31.07
C THR A 455 -26.07 12.46 30.82
N LEU A 456 -26.21 13.27 31.87
CA LEU A 456 -26.12 14.74 31.76
C LEU A 456 -24.79 15.20 31.15
N GLU A 457 -23.71 14.47 31.40
CA GLU A 457 -22.38 14.75 30.84
C GLU A 457 -22.33 14.47 29.32
N SER A 458 -22.86 13.33 28.87
CA SER A 458 -22.92 13.01 27.44
C SER A 458 -23.85 13.96 26.67
N LEU A 459 -24.95 14.37 27.31
CA LEU A 459 -25.86 15.40 26.79
C LEU A 459 -25.14 16.75 26.66
N ALA A 460 -24.44 17.19 27.71
CA ALA A 460 -23.72 18.45 27.71
C ALA A 460 -22.62 18.48 26.63
N ALA A 461 -21.87 17.39 26.46
CA ALA A 461 -20.85 17.27 25.43
C ALA A 461 -21.44 17.34 24.02
N SER A 462 -22.50 16.58 23.74
CA SER A 462 -23.13 16.54 22.42
C SER A 462 -23.87 17.83 22.08
N ARG A 463 -24.51 18.45 23.08
CA ARG A 463 -25.12 19.78 22.96
C ARG A 463 -24.08 20.84 22.62
N SER A 464 -22.94 20.83 23.31
CA SER A 464 -21.84 21.77 23.05
C SER A 464 -21.30 21.60 21.63
N ALA A 465 -21.06 20.36 21.20
CA ALA A 465 -20.60 20.06 19.84
C ALA A 465 -21.59 20.54 18.76
N LEU A 466 -22.90 20.38 19.01
CA LEU A 466 -23.94 20.90 18.12
C LEU A 466 -23.98 22.44 18.10
N GLU A 467 -23.83 23.08 19.27
CA GLU A 467 -23.79 24.54 19.36
C GLU A 467 -22.61 25.14 18.60
N PHE A 468 -21.41 24.54 18.72
CA PHE A 468 -20.23 24.97 17.96
C PHE A 468 -20.43 24.80 16.45
N ALA A 469 -20.98 23.67 16.00
CA ALA A 469 -21.20 23.43 14.59
C ALA A 469 -22.28 24.36 14.00
N LEU A 470 -23.37 24.60 14.72
CA LEU A 470 -24.41 25.55 14.32
C LEU A 470 -23.86 26.97 14.23
N LYS A 471 -23.04 27.40 15.19
CA LYS A 471 -22.39 28.71 15.17
C LYS A 471 -21.47 28.86 13.96
N ALA A 472 -20.68 27.84 13.64
CA ALA A 472 -19.77 27.88 12.49
C ALA A 472 -20.51 28.10 11.17
N VAL A 473 -21.62 27.41 10.94
CA VAL A 473 -22.45 27.57 9.73
C VAL A 473 -23.20 28.91 9.73
N ALA A 474 -23.71 29.37 10.88
CA ALA A 474 -24.43 30.65 10.99
C ALA A 474 -23.52 31.88 10.79
N ASP A 475 -22.27 31.79 11.22
CA ASP A 475 -21.27 32.85 11.10
C ASP A 475 -20.57 32.84 9.73
N PHE A 476 -20.84 31.86 8.86
CA PHE A 476 -20.24 31.80 7.53
C PHE A 476 -20.57 33.04 6.69
N ARG A 477 -19.57 33.61 6.04
CA ARG A 477 -19.70 34.77 5.16
C ARG A 477 -19.03 34.46 3.82
N PRO A 478 -19.81 34.27 2.74
CA PRO A 478 -19.25 34.04 1.41
C PRO A 478 -18.49 35.28 0.92
N THR A 479 -17.41 35.07 0.16
CA THR A 479 -16.69 36.15 -0.52
C THR A 479 -17.50 36.68 -1.72
N PRO A 480 -17.35 37.97 -2.09
CA PRO A 480 -18.15 38.60 -3.14
C PRO A 480 -17.87 38.09 -4.57
N THR A 481 -17.00 37.10 -4.74
CA THR A 481 -16.67 36.49 -6.04
C THR A 481 -17.55 35.27 -6.38
N ILE A 482 -18.48 34.89 -5.51
CA ILE A 482 -19.45 33.81 -5.72
C ILE A 482 -20.63 34.32 -6.57
N ASN A 483 -21.22 33.45 -7.41
CA ASN A 483 -22.44 33.79 -8.12
C ASN A 483 -23.59 34.11 -7.13
N GLU A 484 -24.58 34.89 -7.56
CA GLU A 484 -25.65 35.40 -6.68
C GLU A 484 -26.56 34.29 -6.14
N ALA A 485 -26.71 33.18 -6.88
CA ALA A 485 -27.52 32.04 -6.51
C ALA A 485 -26.92 31.24 -5.35
N ASP A 486 -25.64 30.90 -5.42
CA ASP A 486 -24.90 30.19 -4.39
C ASP A 486 -24.75 31.07 -3.14
N THR A 487 -24.47 32.36 -3.31
CA THR A 487 -24.43 33.34 -2.20
C THR A 487 -25.77 33.39 -1.46
N SER A 488 -26.88 33.48 -2.20
CA SER A 488 -28.24 33.51 -1.63
C SER A 488 -28.60 32.20 -0.93
N PHE A 489 -28.15 31.07 -1.48
CA PHE A 489 -28.33 29.76 -0.89
C PHE A 489 -27.54 29.62 0.43
N MET A 490 -26.25 29.97 0.43
CA MET A 490 -25.39 29.93 1.62
C MET A 490 -25.93 30.80 2.75
N LEU A 491 -26.40 32.01 2.42
CA LEU A 491 -27.02 32.92 3.39
C LEU A 491 -28.33 32.34 3.97
N ARG A 492 -29.14 31.65 3.16
CA ARG A 492 -30.35 30.98 3.63
C ARG A 492 -30.02 29.85 4.60
N MET A 493 -29.04 29.02 4.25
CA MET A 493 -28.57 27.91 5.08
C MET A 493 -27.96 28.41 6.41
N ALA A 494 -27.13 29.46 6.36
CA ALA A 494 -26.62 30.14 7.54
C ALA A 494 -27.75 30.71 8.41
N GLY A 495 -28.80 31.27 7.81
CA GLY A 495 -29.99 31.73 8.51
C GLY A 495 -30.79 30.59 9.17
N ASN A 496 -30.87 29.42 8.53
CA ASN A 496 -31.51 28.23 9.11
C ASN A 496 -30.68 27.64 10.26
N ALA A 497 -29.35 27.63 10.15
CA ALA A 497 -28.45 27.28 11.24
C ALA A 497 -28.58 28.24 12.43
N GLY A 498 -28.73 29.55 12.18
CA GLY A 498 -29.02 30.54 13.22
C GLY A 498 -30.33 30.27 13.96
N LYS A 499 -31.41 29.93 13.23
CA LYS A 499 -32.70 29.53 13.85
C LYS A 499 -32.57 28.26 14.70
N ALA A 500 -31.81 27.27 14.23
CA ALA A 500 -31.52 26.06 14.99
C ALA A 500 -30.71 26.37 16.26
N GLN A 501 -29.75 27.28 16.18
CA GLN A 501 -28.96 27.74 17.32
C GLN A 501 -29.84 28.44 18.36
N ASP A 502 -30.76 29.30 17.93
CA ASP A 502 -31.68 30.00 18.83
C ASP A 502 -32.69 29.03 19.46
N ALA A 503 -33.16 28.03 18.71
CA ALA A 503 -33.99 26.96 19.25
C ALA A 503 -33.21 26.14 20.30
N LEU A 504 -31.94 25.82 20.04
CA LEU A 504 -31.07 25.10 20.97
C LEU A 504 -30.85 25.89 22.27
N LYS A 505 -30.61 27.20 22.18
CA LYS A 505 -30.41 28.09 23.34
C LYS A 505 -31.63 28.22 24.25
N LYS A 506 -32.84 28.05 23.71
CA LYS A 506 -34.09 28.08 24.49
C LYS A 506 -34.35 26.81 25.29
N ILE A 507 -33.63 25.73 25.01
CA ILE A 507 -33.70 24.48 25.76
C ILE A 507 -32.81 24.59 26.99
N GLU A 508 -33.32 24.19 28.16
CA GLU A 508 -32.53 24.17 29.39
C GLU A 508 -31.26 23.29 29.25
N PRO A 509 -30.07 23.79 29.63
CA PRO A 509 -28.79 23.10 29.36
C PRO A 509 -28.64 21.72 30.03
N ALA A 510 -29.31 21.49 31.16
CA ALA A 510 -29.19 20.29 31.97
C ALA A 510 -30.51 19.48 32.04
N SER A 511 -31.37 19.59 31.03
CA SER A 511 -32.69 18.95 31.02
C SER A 511 -32.82 17.91 29.90
N LEU A 512 -32.77 16.63 30.27
CA LEU A 512 -32.94 15.49 29.35
C LEU A 512 -34.31 15.49 28.69
N ASN A 513 -35.37 15.74 29.47
CA ASN A 513 -36.74 15.75 28.97
C ASN A 513 -37.00 16.92 28.00
N SER A 514 -36.47 18.11 28.31
CA SER A 514 -36.61 19.27 27.44
C SER A 514 -35.84 19.10 26.13
N MET A 515 -34.65 18.48 26.18
CA MET A 515 -33.90 18.16 24.97
C MET A 515 -34.62 17.11 24.12
N ALA A 516 -35.11 16.02 24.72
CA ALA A 516 -35.83 14.97 24.02
C ALA A 516 -37.10 15.52 23.33
N ALA A 517 -37.85 16.39 24.01
CA ALA A 517 -39.03 17.04 23.45
C ALA A 517 -38.70 18.01 22.30
N ALA A 518 -37.54 18.66 22.35
CA ALA A 518 -37.12 19.62 21.33
C ALA A 518 -36.42 18.96 20.12
N LEU A 519 -35.99 17.69 20.24
CA LEU A 519 -35.22 16.99 19.22
C LEU A 519 -35.90 16.97 17.83
N PRO A 520 -37.21 16.71 17.67
CA PRO A 520 -37.86 16.76 16.36
C PRO A 520 -37.88 18.15 15.73
N THR A 521 -37.94 19.20 16.57
CA THR A 521 -37.88 20.59 16.11
C THR A 521 -36.47 20.96 15.67
N LEU A 522 -35.46 20.54 16.44
CA LEU A 522 -34.06 20.69 16.07
C LEU A 522 -33.72 19.91 14.79
N GLU A 523 -34.24 18.70 14.64
CA GLU A 523 -34.06 17.89 13.44
C GLU A 523 -34.54 18.62 12.20
N LYS A 524 -35.77 19.16 12.23
CA LYS A 524 -36.32 19.92 11.12
C LYS A 524 -35.49 21.16 10.77
N LEU A 525 -35.01 21.89 11.78
CA LEU A 525 -34.21 23.09 11.59
C LEU A 525 -32.79 22.79 11.08
N VAL A 526 -32.18 21.70 11.58
CA VAL A 526 -30.88 21.23 11.12
C VAL A 526 -30.98 20.68 9.70
N GLN A 527 -32.01 19.90 9.36
CA GLN A 527 -32.25 19.44 7.99
C GLN A 527 -32.45 20.62 7.03
N ALA A 528 -33.16 21.67 7.45
CA ALA A 528 -33.30 22.90 6.66
C ALA A 528 -31.99 23.69 6.50
N ALA A 529 -31.00 23.50 7.39
CA ALA A 529 -29.65 24.05 7.26
C ALA A 529 -28.70 23.11 6.46
N LEU A 530 -29.16 21.90 6.16
CA LEU A 530 -28.45 20.86 5.43
C LEU A 530 -29.09 20.57 4.05
N GLU A 531 -29.95 21.45 3.53
CA GLU A 531 -30.51 21.31 2.18
C GLU A 531 -29.37 21.26 1.14
N PRO A 532 -29.37 20.33 0.17
CA PRO A 532 -28.30 20.28 -0.82
C PRO A 532 -28.26 21.57 -1.66
N MET A 533 -27.07 21.98 -2.11
CA MET A 533 -26.92 23.15 -2.99
C MET A 533 -27.81 22.97 -4.24
N PRO A 534 -28.64 23.96 -4.60
CA PRO A 534 -29.47 23.87 -5.79
C PRO A 534 -28.56 23.92 -7.02
N ASN A 535 -28.47 22.80 -7.75
CA ASN A 535 -27.87 22.77 -9.08
C ASN A 535 -28.55 23.85 -9.92
N GLY A 536 -27.77 24.76 -10.51
CA GLY A 536 -28.25 25.75 -11.47
C GLY A 536 -28.79 25.08 -12.73
N ASN A 537 -30.01 24.54 -12.65
CA ASN A 537 -30.97 24.28 -13.72
C ASN A 537 -32.12 23.43 -13.16
N GLN A 538 -33.15 24.11 -12.65
CA GLN A 538 -34.44 23.48 -12.39
C GLN A 538 -35.50 24.17 -13.26
N LEU A 539 -35.85 23.53 -14.37
CA LEU A 539 -37.18 23.67 -14.95
C LEU A 539 -37.76 22.28 -15.22
N ALA A 540 -38.73 21.94 -14.37
CA ALA A 540 -39.81 20.96 -14.49
C ALA A 540 -39.77 19.88 -15.59
N ALA A 541 -39.79 18.61 -15.18
CA ALA A 541 -40.70 17.56 -15.70
C ALA A 541 -40.59 16.33 -14.77
N ALA A 542 -41.56 16.12 -13.90
CA ALA A 542 -42.70 15.20 -14.09
C ALA A 542 -42.41 13.76 -13.64
N THR A 543 -42.97 13.43 -12.49
CA THR A 543 -43.12 12.11 -11.88
C THR A 543 -43.83 11.13 -12.82
N ALA A 544 -43.24 9.96 -13.08
CA ALA A 544 -43.95 8.74 -13.47
C ALA A 544 -43.14 7.48 -13.06
N PRO A 545 -43.80 6.37 -12.68
CA PRO A 545 -43.23 5.32 -11.83
C PRO A 545 -42.44 4.24 -12.59
N VAL A 546 -41.45 3.67 -11.89
CA VAL A 546 -40.66 2.51 -12.31
C VAL A 546 -41.55 1.25 -12.38
N GLN A 547 -41.64 0.64 -13.56
CA GLN A 547 -42.11 -0.74 -13.71
C GLN A 547 -40.92 -1.69 -13.54
N THR A 548 -40.99 -2.57 -12.52
CA THR A 548 -40.04 -3.67 -12.33
C THR A 548 -40.44 -4.86 -13.20
N ASP A 549 -39.68 -5.10 -14.27
CA ASP A 549 -39.75 -6.31 -15.07
C ASP A 549 -38.98 -7.44 -14.33
N PRO A 550 -39.62 -8.53 -13.88
CA PRO A 550 -38.98 -9.58 -13.06
C PRO A 550 -37.97 -10.46 -13.82
N SER A 551 -37.75 -10.19 -15.11
CA SER A 551 -36.78 -10.88 -15.97
C SER A 551 -35.47 -10.10 -16.19
N ALA A 552 -35.41 -8.84 -15.74
CA ALA A 552 -34.23 -8.00 -15.86
C ALA A 552 -33.20 -8.28 -14.75
N PRO A 553 -31.89 -8.27 -15.05
CA PRO A 553 -30.86 -8.41 -14.02
C PRO A 553 -30.98 -7.27 -12.99
N PRO A 554 -30.65 -7.54 -11.70
CA PRO A 554 -30.69 -6.52 -10.66
C PRO A 554 -29.85 -5.31 -11.08
N THR A 555 -30.43 -4.10 -10.94
CA THR A 555 -29.79 -2.85 -11.35
C THR A 555 -29.52 -1.98 -10.13
N ILE A 556 -28.26 -1.55 -9.99
CA ILE A 556 -27.78 -0.61 -8.98
C ILE A 556 -27.73 0.78 -9.63
N SER A 557 -28.45 1.76 -9.06
CA SER A 557 -28.39 3.15 -9.50
C SER A 557 -27.46 3.94 -8.58
N GLN A 558 -26.47 4.60 -9.18
CA GLN A 558 -25.45 5.40 -8.51
C GLN A 558 -25.77 6.89 -8.65
N ALA A 559 -25.29 7.69 -7.70
CA ALA A 559 -25.42 9.14 -7.75
C ALA A 559 -24.69 9.71 -8.98
N PRO A 560 -25.16 10.82 -9.57
CA PRO A 560 -24.56 11.36 -10.79
C PRO A 560 -23.07 11.68 -10.62
N LEU A 561 -22.25 11.30 -11.62
CA LEU A 561 -20.84 11.68 -11.66
C LEU A 561 -20.73 13.21 -11.75
N GLN A 562 -19.76 13.79 -11.05
CA GLN A 562 -19.50 15.23 -11.04
C GLN A 562 -18.29 15.57 -11.92
N GLU A 563 -18.37 16.70 -12.64
CA GLU A 563 -17.26 17.18 -13.48
C GLU A 563 -16.02 17.46 -12.61
N SER A 564 -14.88 16.96 -13.05
CA SER A 564 -13.61 17.14 -12.36
C SER A 564 -12.52 17.50 -13.36
N ASN A 565 -12.04 18.75 -13.31
CA ASN A 565 -10.87 19.17 -14.09
C ASN A 565 -9.55 18.71 -13.46
N ASN A 566 -9.63 18.16 -12.25
CA ASN A 566 -8.51 17.79 -11.39
C ASN A 566 -8.47 16.29 -11.15
N THR A 567 -9.04 15.48 -12.03
CA THR A 567 -8.99 14.03 -11.92
C THR A 567 -8.87 13.39 -13.29
N VAL A 568 -8.01 12.39 -13.38
CA VAL A 568 -7.79 11.63 -14.62
C VAL A 568 -8.00 10.15 -14.33
N ILE A 569 -8.55 9.44 -15.32
CA ILE A 569 -8.59 7.98 -15.31
C ILE A 569 -7.26 7.49 -15.86
N ILE A 570 -6.61 6.57 -15.15
CA ILE A 570 -5.45 5.87 -15.69
C ILE A 570 -5.93 4.92 -16.77
N ARG A 571 -5.48 5.14 -18.00
CA ARG A 571 -5.80 4.31 -19.15
C ARG A 571 -4.71 3.28 -19.40
N ARG A 572 -5.02 2.28 -20.22
CA ARG A 572 -4.01 1.29 -20.62
C ARG A 572 -2.93 1.99 -21.47
N GLY A 573 -1.70 1.97 -20.97
CA GLY A 573 -0.55 2.62 -21.60
C GLY A 573 -0.23 4.02 -21.06
N ASP A 574 -1.01 4.53 -20.10
CA ASP A 574 -0.69 5.78 -19.43
C ASP A 574 0.50 5.63 -18.46
N THR A 575 1.25 6.72 -18.32
CA THR A 575 2.27 6.89 -17.29
C THR A 575 2.05 8.20 -16.56
N LEU A 576 2.46 8.31 -15.28
CA LEU A 576 2.38 9.57 -14.55
C LEU A 576 3.12 10.69 -15.30
N TRP A 577 4.20 10.35 -16.01
CA TRP A 577 4.96 11.27 -16.86
C TRP A 577 4.16 11.76 -18.08
N GLN A 578 3.51 10.88 -18.83
CA GLN A 578 2.70 11.27 -19.99
C GLN A 578 1.48 12.08 -19.57
N ILE A 579 0.83 11.67 -18.48
CA ILE A 579 -0.28 12.41 -17.87
C ILE A 579 0.22 13.80 -17.46
N SER A 580 1.36 13.88 -16.78
CA SER A 580 1.98 15.16 -16.42
C SER A 580 2.34 16.01 -17.63
N ARG A 581 2.81 15.41 -18.73
CA ARG A 581 3.11 16.14 -19.96
C ARG A 581 1.83 16.68 -20.61
N ARG A 582 0.75 15.90 -20.61
CA ARG A 582 -0.56 16.31 -21.12
C ARG A 582 -1.17 17.43 -20.28
N VAL A 583 -1.10 17.32 -18.95
CA VAL A 583 -1.78 18.25 -18.03
C VAL A 583 -0.92 19.47 -17.69
N TYR A 584 0.38 19.29 -17.46
CA TYR A 584 1.29 20.35 -17.02
C TYR A 584 2.34 20.77 -18.05
N GLY A 585 2.34 20.17 -19.25
CA GLY A 585 3.28 20.48 -20.34
C GLY A 585 4.68 19.87 -20.18
N GLN A 586 5.04 19.38 -18.99
CA GLN A 586 6.34 18.76 -18.71
C GLN A 586 6.16 17.48 -17.92
N GLY A 587 6.96 16.46 -18.23
CA GLY A 587 6.84 15.16 -17.60
C GLY A 587 7.38 15.10 -16.18
N VAL A 588 8.47 15.80 -15.85
CA VAL A 588 9.08 15.83 -14.49
C VAL A 588 8.10 16.26 -13.39
N ARG A 589 7.06 17.01 -13.76
CA ARG A 589 5.99 17.47 -12.86
C ARG A 589 5.05 16.35 -12.41
N TYR A 590 5.27 15.11 -12.86
CA TYR A 590 4.55 13.93 -12.42
C TYR A 590 4.66 13.71 -10.91
N THR A 591 5.75 14.19 -10.30
CA THR A 591 5.95 14.22 -8.85
C THR A 591 4.82 14.97 -8.12
N THR A 592 4.21 15.97 -8.76
CA THR A 592 3.00 16.65 -8.26
C THR A 592 1.82 15.69 -8.17
N ILE A 593 1.61 14.87 -9.22
CA ILE A 593 0.54 13.87 -9.28
C ILE A 593 0.81 12.77 -8.25
N TYR A 594 2.06 12.29 -8.18
CA TYR A 594 2.48 11.30 -7.20
C TYR A 594 2.20 11.75 -5.77
N MET A 595 2.63 12.96 -5.39
CA MET A 595 2.43 13.49 -4.04
C MET A 595 0.95 13.68 -3.69
N ALA A 596 0.14 14.14 -4.64
CA ALA A 596 -1.30 14.31 -4.45
C ALA A 596 -2.04 12.99 -4.20
N ASN A 597 -1.47 11.87 -4.67
CA ASN A 597 -2.07 10.54 -4.58
C ASN A 597 -1.16 9.55 -3.82
N ALA A 598 -0.27 10.03 -2.95
CA ALA A 598 0.72 9.19 -2.29
C ALA A 598 0.11 8.06 -1.44
N GLU A 599 -1.14 8.22 -1.00
CA GLU A 599 -1.90 7.17 -0.29
C GLU A 599 -2.37 6.03 -1.21
N GLN A 600 -2.52 6.30 -2.51
CA GLN A 600 -2.94 5.33 -3.53
C GLN A 600 -1.75 4.80 -4.34
N ILE A 601 -0.71 5.62 -4.49
CA ILE A 601 0.45 5.32 -5.31
C ILE A 601 1.59 4.88 -4.39
N THR A 602 1.66 3.58 -4.14
CA THR A 602 2.79 2.98 -3.41
C THR A 602 4.08 3.03 -4.21
N ASN A 603 3.99 2.92 -5.54
CA ASN A 603 5.12 3.03 -6.45
C ASN A 603 4.73 3.95 -7.63
N PRO A 604 5.36 5.13 -7.80
CA PRO A 604 5.02 6.05 -8.89
C PRO A 604 5.33 5.50 -10.29
N ASP A 605 6.17 4.46 -10.39
CA ASP A 605 6.43 3.79 -11.66
C ASP A 605 5.38 2.72 -11.99
N LEU A 606 4.47 2.41 -11.06
CA LEU A 606 3.43 1.42 -11.24
C LEU A 606 2.05 2.01 -10.94
N ILE A 607 1.35 2.34 -12.02
CA ILE A 607 -0.04 2.79 -12.00
C ILE A 607 -0.87 1.85 -12.87
N GLU A 608 -2.12 1.64 -12.49
CA GLU A 608 -2.95 0.60 -13.06
C GLU A 608 -4.17 1.17 -13.78
N PRO A 609 -4.56 0.61 -14.94
CA PRO A 609 -5.74 1.06 -15.65
C PRO A 609 -7.00 0.98 -14.77
N GLY A 610 -7.77 2.06 -14.73
CA GLY A 610 -9.03 2.15 -13.99
C GLY A 610 -8.89 2.79 -12.61
N GLN A 611 -7.66 3.09 -12.20
CA GLN A 611 -7.42 4.02 -11.10
C GLN A 611 -7.84 5.44 -11.48
N THR A 612 -8.26 6.22 -10.49
CA THR A 612 -8.58 7.64 -10.65
C THR A 612 -7.63 8.45 -9.79
N PHE A 613 -6.83 9.31 -10.40
CA PHE A 613 -5.85 10.14 -9.68
C PHE A 613 -6.24 11.61 -9.69
N ALA A 614 -6.09 12.23 -8.53
CA ALA A 614 -6.16 13.67 -8.37
C ALA A 614 -4.98 14.34 -9.09
N VAL A 615 -5.27 15.37 -9.87
CA VAL A 615 -4.30 16.16 -10.62
C VAL A 615 -4.45 17.62 -10.19
N PRO A 616 -3.58 18.12 -9.30
CA PRO A 616 -3.65 19.50 -8.81
C PRO A 616 -3.65 20.56 -9.93
N ASP A 617 -4.34 21.69 -9.77
CA ASP A 617 -4.35 22.78 -10.78
C ASP A 617 -2.96 23.36 -11.07
N LYS A 618 -2.09 23.33 -10.06
CA LYS A 618 -0.74 23.86 -10.12
C LYS A 618 0.25 22.73 -9.89
N SER A 619 1.19 22.60 -10.81
CA SER A 619 2.34 21.76 -10.61
C SER A 619 3.30 22.37 -9.59
N LEU A 620 4.14 21.53 -9.00
CA LEU A 620 5.35 21.99 -8.34
C LEU A 620 6.23 22.80 -9.32
N PRO A 621 6.98 23.79 -8.82
CA PRO A 621 8.05 24.44 -9.58
C PRO A 621 9.04 23.41 -10.15
N ASP A 622 9.59 23.68 -11.33
CA ASP A 622 10.40 22.70 -12.08
C ASP A 622 11.62 22.23 -11.26
N ASP A 623 12.29 23.15 -10.58
CA ASP A 623 13.44 22.85 -9.71
C ASP A 623 13.09 21.90 -8.55
N GLN A 624 11.91 22.07 -7.94
CA GLN A 624 11.41 21.21 -6.87
C GLN A 624 10.92 19.86 -7.38
N ALA A 625 10.16 19.88 -8.48
CA ALA A 625 9.68 18.66 -9.14
C ALA A 625 10.86 17.77 -9.55
N GLU A 626 11.90 18.37 -10.14
CA GLU A 626 13.14 17.69 -10.47
C GLU A 626 13.93 17.26 -9.23
N ALA A 627 13.97 18.05 -8.15
CA ALA A 627 14.67 17.65 -6.93
C ALA A 627 14.02 16.41 -6.29
N ILE A 628 12.69 16.36 -6.26
CA ILE A 628 11.93 15.21 -5.76
C ILE A 628 12.11 14.03 -6.70
N HIS A 629 12.04 14.24 -8.00
CA HIS A 629 12.32 13.20 -8.99
C HIS A 629 13.74 12.63 -8.81
N ARG A 630 14.76 13.49 -8.74
CA ARG A 630 16.16 13.10 -8.49
C ARG A 630 16.29 12.32 -7.18
N LYS A 631 15.67 12.80 -6.10
CA LYS A 631 15.69 12.11 -4.80
C LYS A 631 15.03 10.74 -4.89
N TRP A 632 13.86 10.66 -5.51
CA TRP A 632 13.14 9.41 -5.71
C TRP A 632 13.95 8.40 -6.53
N VAL A 633 14.55 8.85 -7.64
CA VAL A 633 15.46 8.06 -8.49
C VAL A 633 16.71 7.59 -7.72
N LEU A 634 17.23 8.41 -6.79
CA LEU A 634 18.37 8.04 -5.95
C LEU A 634 18.01 7.01 -4.88
N GLU A 635 16.82 7.13 -4.26
CA GLU A 635 16.35 6.23 -3.19
C GLU A 635 15.89 4.86 -3.73
N HIS A 636 15.45 4.80 -4.99
CA HIS A 636 14.93 3.59 -5.64
C HIS A 636 15.89 3.04 -6.71
N LYS A 637 17.16 3.45 -6.64
CA LYS A 637 18.27 2.95 -7.46
C LYS A 637 18.79 1.61 -6.90
N HIS A 638 17.95 0.57 -6.90
CA HIS A 638 18.32 -0.76 -6.42
C HIS A 638 17.82 -1.89 -7.31
#